data_AF-A0A0W1FID8-F1
#
_entry.id   AF-A0A0W1FID8-F1
#
_cell.length_a   1.000
_cell.length_b   1.000
_cell.length_c   1.000
_cell.angle_alpha   90.00
_cell.angle_beta   90.00
_cell.angle_gamma   90.00
#
_symmetry.space_group_name_H-M   'P 1'
#
loop_
_entity.id
_entity.type
_entity.pdbx_description
1 polymer ?
#
loop_
_entity_poly.entity_id
_entity_poly.type
_entity_poly.pdbx_seq_one_letter_code
_entity_poly.pdbx_strand_id
1 'polypeptide(L)'
;MKNKPEDLRKSLAMLLLYPPFLHGPIGEDEAFREALQLEFGQRILIDQGAVSFDRDKFHDATAELYAAGKAVAVTDTARKKWTLSLEMLDDGAVLHLARGKAQYRLKGAPMLMPVAADREAAFARLLQKAGFPPDHFGAWRTLIQQRTLSSYEIEAFEAELERSPVVAGRRIRKEIALATGQTTSIAPPFRSYYAALAGAAPVTDVADFRSSVLPAIVANWLNWDETEGAKMALLSASHGGFTAASPLADLPADRLVALAEWAASDGDLLSKVGMVELGLAMLPRAPGLVVPLTQLVEELRDMDPGASEARVNLLMAAYILIEGELARTRILGDFPPFQRRIAALAQASLFERMAFGQVDAAHFGRWALDVRGRNFLLQSLIDLRTEPRWPPEGAAADRLDADFMGRIHNAAGTYADNIEDPVLRDLLVGSGPGSMAKRIRFPASFLPGPIEGATNPAPDAPQEFAVILDRALGGEELTAQSVIALINMSSLFRVENDRIDRAIALIRAASFHFTGEVAVEKRNQLLDGLAKVAANTRRPDLAKDVRIMLRRLRIDGDSALPASKEFLTCLIAAAAHAELDVWAQFVGDCAVELALDVDDLEEAGILHNDLTYLCAYEPALRSTAGRALAALEGLLGL
;
A
#
# COMPACT_ATOMS: atom_id res chain seq x y z
N MET A 1 -23.63 -27.03 33.24
CA MET A 1 -23.36 -27.12 34.70
C MET A 1 -23.00 -25.72 35.16
N LYS A 2 -23.73 -25.13 36.13
CA LYS A 2 -23.42 -23.76 36.62
C LYS A 2 -22.23 -23.81 37.57
N ASN A 3 -21.16 -23.09 37.26
CA ASN A 3 -19.98 -23.01 38.12
C ASN A 3 -20.28 -22.37 39.48
N LYS A 4 -19.54 -22.83 40.50
CA LYS A 4 -19.55 -22.18 41.81
C LYS A 4 -18.85 -20.81 41.69
N PRO A 5 -19.34 -19.76 42.36
CA PRO A 5 -18.79 -18.40 42.26
C PRO A 5 -17.30 -18.24 42.60
N GLU A 6 -16.69 -19.23 43.25
CA GLU A 6 -15.25 -19.25 43.57
C GLU A 6 -14.35 -19.54 42.36
N ASP A 7 -14.79 -20.36 41.41
CA ASP A 7 -13.98 -20.74 40.23
C ASP A 7 -13.91 -19.58 39.23
N LEU A 8 -15.01 -18.84 39.06
CA LEU A 8 -15.07 -17.64 38.22
C LEU A 8 -14.11 -16.54 38.72
N ARG A 9 -13.95 -16.39 40.05
CA ARG A 9 -13.02 -15.41 40.65
C ARG A 9 -11.55 -15.77 40.42
N LYS A 10 -11.20 -17.07 40.44
CA LYS A 10 -9.84 -17.52 40.16
C LYS A 10 -9.46 -17.31 38.69
N SER A 11 -10.37 -17.58 37.77
CA SER A 11 -10.16 -17.37 36.34
C SER A 11 -10.02 -15.88 35.97
N LEU A 12 -10.83 -15.00 36.57
CA LEU A 12 -10.66 -13.54 36.45
C LEU A 12 -9.35 -13.02 37.07
N ALA A 13 -8.91 -13.61 38.19
CA ALA A 13 -7.63 -13.26 38.80
C ALA A 13 -6.43 -13.66 37.94
N MET A 14 -6.50 -14.77 37.18
CA MET A 14 -5.45 -15.13 36.22
C MET A 14 -5.39 -14.18 35.03
N LEU A 15 -6.54 -13.68 34.56
CA LEU A 15 -6.59 -12.69 33.48
C LEU A 15 -5.88 -11.38 33.88
N LEU A 16 -6.02 -10.96 35.14
CA LEU A 16 -5.33 -9.79 35.71
C LEU A 16 -3.80 -9.93 35.82
N LEU A 17 -3.25 -11.14 35.64
CA LEU A 17 -1.80 -11.36 35.56
C LEU A 17 -1.23 -10.97 34.19
N TYR A 18 -2.07 -10.82 33.17
CA TYR A 18 -1.67 -10.35 31.86
C TYR A 18 -1.85 -8.83 31.74
N PRO A 19 -1.06 -8.14 30.91
CA PRO A 19 -1.29 -6.75 30.56
C PRO A 19 -2.72 -6.52 30.02
N PRO A 20 -3.37 -5.37 30.31
CA PRO A 20 -4.76 -5.11 29.91
C PRO A 20 -5.06 -5.28 28.42
N PHE A 21 -4.08 -5.01 27.54
CA PHE A 21 -4.25 -5.17 26.10
C PHE A 21 -4.35 -6.63 25.63
N LEU A 22 -3.91 -7.59 26.47
CA LEU A 22 -4.06 -9.02 26.21
C LEU A 22 -5.37 -9.59 26.79
N HIS A 23 -6.10 -8.85 27.62
CA HIS A 23 -7.33 -9.34 28.26
C HIS A 23 -8.42 -9.68 27.24
N GLY A 24 -8.60 -8.84 26.22
CA GLY A 24 -9.54 -9.09 25.13
C GLY A 24 -9.17 -10.34 24.33
N PRO A 25 -7.97 -10.40 23.72
CA PRO A 25 -7.53 -11.55 22.94
C PRO A 25 -7.55 -12.88 23.72
N ILE A 26 -7.12 -12.88 24.99
CA ILE A 26 -7.14 -14.06 25.85
C ILE A 26 -8.58 -14.44 26.23
N GLY A 27 -9.44 -13.45 26.47
CA GLY A 27 -10.85 -13.66 26.75
C GLY A 27 -11.65 -14.19 25.55
N GLU A 28 -11.18 -13.93 24.32
CA GLU A 28 -11.80 -14.40 23.07
C GLU A 28 -11.29 -15.78 22.63
N ASP A 29 -10.17 -16.27 23.18
CA ASP A 29 -9.62 -17.60 22.87
C ASP A 29 -10.56 -18.73 23.35
N GLU A 30 -10.96 -19.61 22.43
CA GLU A 30 -11.91 -20.70 22.71
C GLU A 30 -11.31 -21.74 23.66
N ALA A 31 -10.05 -22.14 23.45
CA ALA A 31 -9.38 -23.12 24.29
C ALA A 31 -9.21 -22.61 25.73
N PHE A 32 -8.88 -21.34 25.91
CA PHE A 32 -8.79 -20.67 27.20
C PHE A 32 -10.16 -20.60 27.89
N ARG A 33 -11.21 -20.25 27.14
CA ARG A 33 -12.59 -20.20 27.67
C ARG A 33 -13.12 -21.57 28.05
N GLU A 34 -12.89 -22.60 27.24
CA GLU A 34 -13.27 -23.97 27.52
C GLU A 34 -12.51 -24.54 28.72
N ALA A 35 -11.18 -24.33 28.77
CA ALA A 35 -10.33 -24.78 29.86
C ALA A 35 -10.74 -24.19 31.22
N LEU A 36 -11.20 -22.93 31.22
CA LEU A 36 -11.61 -22.22 32.44
C LEU A 36 -13.13 -22.16 32.64
N GLN A 37 -13.92 -22.76 31.74
CA GLN A 37 -15.38 -22.69 31.70
C GLN A 37 -15.93 -21.26 31.89
N LEU A 38 -15.30 -20.31 31.19
CA LEU A 38 -15.64 -18.89 31.26
C LEU A 38 -16.77 -18.57 30.27
N GLU A 39 -17.95 -18.25 30.81
CA GLU A 39 -19.03 -17.61 30.03
C GLU A 39 -18.84 -16.10 30.05
N PHE A 40 -18.14 -15.56 29.04
CA PHE A 40 -18.19 -14.11 28.80
C PHE A 40 -19.53 -13.76 28.14
N GLY A 41 -20.42 -13.12 28.91
CA GLY A 41 -21.70 -12.64 28.41
C GLY A 41 -21.49 -11.49 27.43
N GLN A 42 -21.31 -11.81 26.15
CA GLN A 42 -21.27 -10.82 25.09
C GLN A 42 -22.67 -10.24 24.83
N ARG A 43 -22.71 -8.96 24.46
CA ARG A 43 -23.96 -8.22 24.26
C ARG A 43 -24.10 -7.76 22.82
N ILE A 44 -25.30 -7.91 22.27
CA ILE A 44 -25.68 -7.21 21.04
C ILE A 44 -26.17 -5.81 21.45
N LEU A 45 -25.51 -4.77 20.94
CA LEU A 45 -25.87 -3.38 21.20
C LEU A 45 -26.60 -2.80 19.98
N ILE A 46 -27.72 -2.14 20.22
CA ILE A 46 -28.52 -1.46 19.20
C ILE A 46 -28.67 0.01 19.62
N ASP A 47 -28.63 0.91 18.63
CA ASP A 47 -28.87 2.34 18.83
C ASP A 47 -27.91 2.96 19.87
N GLN A 48 -26.61 2.86 19.58
CA GLN A 48 -25.52 3.31 20.47
C GLN A 48 -25.60 2.73 21.90
N GLY A 49 -26.19 1.55 22.05
CA GLY A 49 -26.35 0.86 23.34
C GLY A 49 -27.62 1.21 24.11
N ALA A 50 -28.54 1.99 23.52
CA ALA A 50 -29.85 2.25 24.11
C ALA A 50 -30.67 0.96 24.34
N VAL A 51 -30.45 -0.05 23.51
CA VAL A 51 -30.99 -1.40 23.69
C VAL A 51 -29.84 -2.39 23.65
N SER A 52 -29.84 -3.36 24.58
CA SER A 52 -28.85 -4.43 24.58
C SER A 52 -29.44 -5.79 24.92
N PHE A 53 -28.98 -6.82 24.23
CA PHE A 53 -29.39 -8.20 24.45
C PHE A 53 -28.19 -9.05 24.85
N ASP A 54 -28.46 -10.09 25.64
CA ASP A 54 -27.54 -11.22 25.76
C ASP A 54 -27.47 -11.92 24.39
N ARG A 55 -26.26 -12.10 23.86
CA ARG A 55 -26.08 -12.55 22.48
C ARG A 55 -26.65 -13.94 22.24
N ASP A 56 -26.38 -14.88 23.13
CA ASP A 56 -26.82 -16.27 22.95
C ASP A 56 -28.34 -16.36 23.01
N LYS A 57 -28.98 -15.67 23.95
CA LYS A 57 -30.45 -15.60 24.01
C LYS A 57 -31.07 -14.93 22.78
N PHE A 58 -30.40 -13.94 22.20
CA PHE A 58 -30.88 -13.29 20.99
C PHE A 58 -30.76 -14.21 19.77
N HIS A 59 -29.65 -14.94 19.65
CA HIS A 59 -29.47 -15.95 18.61
C HIS A 59 -30.42 -17.14 18.77
N ASP A 60 -30.67 -17.63 19.99
CA ASP A 60 -31.68 -18.66 20.26
C ASP A 60 -33.07 -18.21 19.79
N ALA A 61 -33.48 -16.99 20.14
CA ALA A 61 -34.75 -16.41 19.68
C ALA A 61 -34.81 -16.24 18.15
N THR A 62 -33.67 -15.96 17.52
CA THR A 62 -33.55 -15.83 16.07
C THR A 62 -33.63 -17.20 15.38
N ALA A 63 -33.02 -18.24 15.95
CA ALA A 63 -33.15 -19.62 15.48
C ALA A 63 -34.59 -20.12 15.61
N GLU A 64 -35.26 -19.83 16.74
CA GLU A 64 -36.69 -20.13 16.94
C GLU A 64 -37.55 -19.41 15.89
N LEU A 65 -37.25 -18.14 15.59
CA LEU A 65 -37.96 -17.37 14.57
C LEU A 65 -37.79 -17.98 13.17
N TYR A 66 -36.59 -18.42 12.80
CA TYR A 66 -36.36 -19.12 11.53
C TYR A 66 -37.07 -20.48 11.46
N ALA A 67 -37.17 -21.21 12.57
CA ALA A 67 -37.84 -22.50 12.62
C ALA A 67 -39.37 -22.39 12.61
N ALA A 68 -39.92 -21.42 13.34
CA ALA A 68 -41.37 -21.27 13.54
C ALA A 68 -42.05 -20.41 12.45
N GLY A 69 -41.30 -19.53 11.78
CA GLY A 69 -41.85 -18.57 10.80
C GLY A 69 -42.83 -17.55 11.39
N LYS A 70 -42.83 -17.40 12.73
CA LYS A 70 -43.75 -16.53 13.48
C LYS A 70 -42.95 -15.67 14.44
N ALA A 71 -43.48 -14.48 14.76
CA ALA A 71 -42.81 -13.55 15.66
C ALA A 71 -42.54 -14.19 17.04
N VAL A 72 -41.32 -14.00 17.56
CA VAL A 72 -40.82 -14.56 18.82
C VAL A 72 -40.58 -13.43 19.82
N ALA A 73 -40.81 -13.67 21.11
CA ALA A 73 -40.52 -12.71 22.16
C ALA A 73 -39.05 -12.84 22.63
N VAL A 74 -38.31 -11.73 22.65
CA VAL A 74 -36.94 -11.66 23.16
C VAL A 74 -36.85 -10.63 24.28
N THR A 75 -36.03 -10.89 25.30
CA THR A 75 -35.91 -10.01 26.47
C THR A 75 -34.55 -9.33 26.49
N ASP A 76 -34.54 -7.99 26.62
CA ASP A 76 -33.30 -7.21 26.73
C ASP A 76 -32.64 -7.37 28.10
N THR A 77 -31.40 -6.88 28.25
CA THR A 77 -30.65 -6.94 29.52
C THR A 77 -31.32 -6.15 30.65
N ALA A 78 -32.18 -5.18 30.31
CA ALA A 78 -33.02 -4.42 31.23
C ALA A 78 -34.38 -5.10 31.51
N ARG A 79 -34.53 -6.38 31.14
CA ARG A 79 -35.72 -7.23 31.33
C ARG A 79 -36.97 -6.74 30.62
N LYS A 80 -36.84 -5.92 29.58
CA LYS A 80 -37.96 -5.46 28.76
C LYS A 80 -38.18 -6.43 27.61
N LYS A 81 -39.44 -6.75 27.33
CA LYS A 81 -39.83 -7.68 26.26
C LYS A 81 -39.97 -6.95 24.92
N TRP A 82 -39.39 -7.55 23.89
CA TRP A 82 -39.42 -7.11 22.50
C TRP A 82 -40.00 -8.21 21.63
N THR A 83 -40.62 -7.82 20.52
CA THR A 83 -41.09 -8.74 19.49
C THR A 83 -40.08 -8.77 18.36
N LEU A 84 -39.55 -9.96 18.06
CA LEU A 84 -38.66 -10.22 16.93
C LEU A 84 -39.48 -10.87 15.81
N SER A 85 -39.46 -10.30 14.62
CA SER A 85 -40.13 -10.85 13.43
C SER A 85 -39.21 -10.86 12.21
N LEU A 86 -39.51 -11.70 11.24
CA LEU A 86 -38.69 -11.92 10.06
C LEU A 86 -39.40 -11.41 8.81
N GLU A 87 -38.66 -10.71 7.96
CA GLU A 87 -39.04 -10.41 6.58
C GLU A 87 -37.99 -11.02 5.65
N MET A 88 -38.44 -11.84 4.69
CA MET A 88 -37.57 -12.41 3.67
C MET A 88 -37.60 -11.49 2.45
N LEU A 89 -36.47 -10.89 2.12
CA LEU A 89 -36.27 -10.09 0.92
C LEU A 89 -35.41 -10.85 -0.09
N ASP A 90 -35.37 -10.38 -1.33
CA ASP A 90 -34.48 -10.92 -2.37
C ASP A 90 -33.00 -10.90 -1.93
N ASP A 91 -32.61 -9.85 -1.19
CA ASP A 91 -31.25 -9.67 -0.64
C ASP A 91 -31.00 -10.43 0.68
N GLY A 92 -31.97 -11.20 1.15
CA GLY A 92 -31.87 -12.05 2.34
C GLY A 92 -32.81 -11.68 3.49
N ALA A 93 -32.58 -12.32 4.63
CA ALA A 93 -33.39 -12.18 5.83
C ALA A 93 -33.15 -10.84 6.55
N VAL A 94 -34.22 -10.13 6.85
CA VAL A 94 -34.23 -8.92 7.68
C VAL A 94 -34.98 -9.22 8.98
N LEU A 95 -34.34 -8.90 10.11
CA LEU A 95 -34.96 -9.02 11.42
C LEU A 95 -35.57 -7.66 11.82
N HIS A 96 -36.82 -7.69 12.23
CA HIS A 96 -37.53 -6.54 12.77
C HIS A 96 -37.69 -6.71 14.27
N LEU A 97 -37.19 -5.74 15.03
CA LEU A 97 -37.28 -5.72 16.47
C LEU A 97 -38.20 -4.57 16.90
N ALA A 98 -39.32 -4.90 17.53
CA ALA A 98 -40.36 -3.92 17.85
C ALA A 98 -40.76 -3.94 19.34
N ARG A 99 -40.99 -2.74 19.89
CA ARG A 99 -41.61 -2.55 21.21
C ARG A 99 -42.33 -1.20 21.28
N GLY A 100 -43.65 -1.23 21.31
CA GLY A 100 -44.47 -0.01 21.29
C GLY A 100 -44.20 0.79 20.01
N LYS A 101 -43.73 2.03 20.16
CA LYS A 101 -43.34 2.89 19.02
C LYS A 101 -41.90 2.67 18.53
N ALA A 102 -41.05 1.98 19.29
CA ALA A 102 -39.68 1.71 18.88
C ALA A 102 -39.65 0.53 17.90
N GLN A 103 -39.01 0.74 16.76
CA GLN A 103 -38.80 -0.27 15.73
C GLN A 103 -37.38 -0.18 15.21
N TYR A 104 -36.70 -1.32 15.15
CA TYR A 104 -35.35 -1.44 14.62
C TYR A 104 -35.31 -2.50 13.52
N ARG A 105 -34.54 -2.22 12.47
CA ARG A 105 -34.25 -3.15 11.38
C ARG A 105 -32.82 -3.65 11.53
N LEU A 106 -32.66 -4.96 11.65
CA LEU A 106 -31.37 -5.62 11.89
C LEU A 106 -31.05 -6.60 10.75
N LYS A 107 -29.75 -6.86 10.56
CA LYS A 107 -29.26 -7.89 9.64
C LYS A 107 -29.68 -9.26 10.17
N GLY A 108 -30.18 -10.14 9.30
CA GLY A 108 -30.44 -11.53 9.65
C GLY A 108 -29.16 -12.35 9.88
N ALA A 109 -29.30 -13.45 10.61
CA ALA A 109 -28.25 -14.41 10.89
C ALA A 109 -28.57 -15.75 10.21
N PRO A 110 -28.44 -15.84 8.87
CA PRO A 110 -28.91 -17.01 8.12
C PRO A 110 -28.21 -18.32 8.50
N MET A 111 -27.05 -18.25 9.15
CA MET A 111 -26.33 -19.43 9.67
C MET A 111 -27.08 -20.16 10.80
N LEU A 112 -28.15 -19.55 11.33
CA LEU A 112 -29.07 -20.12 12.31
C LEU A 112 -30.31 -20.78 11.68
N MET A 113 -30.47 -20.73 10.35
CA MET A 113 -31.60 -21.40 9.68
C MET A 113 -31.53 -22.93 9.91
N PRO A 114 -32.66 -23.61 10.16
CA PRO A 114 -32.64 -25.04 10.53
C PRO A 114 -32.26 -25.96 9.35
N VAL A 115 -32.61 -25.58 8.12
CA VAL A 115 -32.38 -26.38 6.92
C VAL A 115 -30.99 -26.09 6.34
N ALA A 116 -30.19 -27.14 6.12
CA ALA A 116 -28.83 -27.01 5.59
C ALA A 116 -28.77 -26.36 4.20
N ALA A 117 -29.71 -26.70 3.32
CA ALA A 117 -29.80 -26.12 1.97
C ALA A 117 -30.01 -24.59 2.01
N ASP A 118 -30.83 -24.10 2.95
CA ASP A 118 -31.07 -22.65 3.11
C ASP A 118 -29.83 -21.94 3.64
N ARG A 119 -29.11 -22.56 4.59
CA ARG A 119 -27.81 -22.06 5.08
C ARG A 119 -26.79 -22.00 3.96
N GLU A 120 -26.69 -23.04 3.13
CA GLU A 120 -25.75 -23.09 2.01
C GLU A 120 -26.08 -22.03 0.95
N ALA A 121 -27.36 -21.87 0.60
CA ALA A 121 -27.79 -20.82 -0.33
C ALA A 121 -27.49 -19.42 0.23
N ALA A 122 -27.69 -19.19 1.53
CA ALA A 122 -27.36 -17.93 2.17
C ALA A 122 -25.84 -17.71 2.27
N PHE A 123 -25.06 -18.75 2.55
CA PHE A 123 -23.61 -18.71 2.55
C PHE A 123 -23.06 -18.29 1.19
N ALA A 124 -23.53 -18.91 0.11
CA ALA A 124 -23.17 -18.52 -1.25
C ALA A 124 -23.48 -17.05 -1.55
N ARG A 125 -24.66 -16.55 -1.12
CA ARG A 125 -25.01 -15.13 -1.24
C ARG A 125 -24.10 -14.22 -0.42
N LEU A 126 -23.69 -14.63 0.78
CA LEU A 126 -22.76 -13.86 1.61
C LEU A 126 -21.37 -13.81 0.99
N LEU A 127 -20.86 -14.92 0.42
CA LEU A 127 -19.60 -14.93 -0.33
C LEU A 127 -19.66 -14.04 -1.56
N GLN A 128 -20.72 -14.17 -2.36
CA GLN A 128 -20.93 -13.33 -3.55
C GLN A 128 -20.97 -11.86 -3.16
N LYS A 129 -21.70 -11.52 -2.10
CA LYS A 129 -21.77 -10.15 -1.60
C LYS A 129 -20.41 -9.70 -1.08
N ALA A 130 -19.64 -10.56 -0.43
CA ALA A 130 -18.37 -10.19 0.15
C ALA A 130 -17.20 -10.21 -0.85
N GLY A 131 -17.35 -10.68 -2.08
CA GLY A 131 -16.22 -10.68 -3.03
C GLY A 131 -15.40 -11.96 -3.05
N PHE A 132 -15.91 -13.08 -2.52
CA PHE A 132 -15.16 -14.32 -2.41
C PHE A 132 -15.64 -15.38 -3.42
N PRO A 133 -14.74 -16.19 -3.97
CA PRO A 133 -15.10 -17.38 -4.75
C PRO A 133 -15.99 -18.33 -3.95
N PRO A 134 -16.87 -19.11 -4.60
CA PRO A 134 -17.78 -20.05 -3.92
C PRO A 134 -17.09 -21.05 -2.99
N ASP A 135 -15.83 -21.41 -3.28
CA ASP A 135 -15.08 -22.44 -2.56
C ASP A 135 -14.04 -21.88 -1.57
N HIS A 136 -13.99 -20.55 -1.38
CA HIS A 136 -12.94 -19.90 -0.59
C HIS A 136 -12.90 -20.36 0.88
N PHE A 137 -14.06 -20.54 1.50
CA PHE A 137 -14.22 -20.86 2.92
C PHE A 137 -14.74 -22.29 3.12
N GLY A 138 -14.02 -23.29 2.58
CA GLY A 138 -14.43 -24.69 2.62
C GLY A 138 -14.68 -25.27 4.03
N ALA A 139 -13.91 -24.82 5.03
CA ALA A 139 -14.12 -25.22 6.42
C ALA A 139 -15.48 -24.74 6.97
N TRP A 140 -15.82 -23.47 6.75
CA TRP A 140 -17.13 -22.93 7.11
C TRP A 140 -18.26 -23.63 6.37
N ARG A 141 -18.06 -23.89 5.06
CA ARG A 141 -19.04 -24.62 4.25
C ARG A 141 -19.35 -26.01 4.82
N THR A 142 -18.32 -26.71 5.27
CA THR A 142 -18.47 -28.03 5.90
C THR A 142 -19.27 -27.93 7.21
N LEU A 143 -18.98 -26.92 8.05
CA LEU A 143 -19.68 -26.72 9.32
C LEU A 143 -21.17 -26.43 9.11
N ILE A 144 -21.51 -25.52 8.19
CA ILE A 144 -22.91 -25.13 7.95
C ILE A 144 -23.73 -26.25 7.32
N GLN A 145 -23.11 -27.21 6.62
CA GLN A 145 -23.80 -28.39 6.11
C GLN A 145 -24.16 -29.36 7.24
N GLN A 146 -23.33 -29.44 8.27
CA GLN A 146 -23.52 -30.37 9.39
C GLN A 146 -24.48 -29.83 10.45
N ARG A 147 -24.40 -28.53 10.79
CA ARG A 147 -25.20 -27.91 11.86
C ARG A 147 -25.34 -26.39 11.69
N THR A 148 -26.13 -25.78 12.56
CA THR A 148 -26.11 -24.32 12.74
C THR A 148 -24.79 -23.89 13.39
N LEU A 149 -24.35 -22.66 13.09
CA LEU A 149 -23.20 -22.06 13.76
C LEU A 149 -23.57 -21.57 15.16
N SER A 150 -22.61 -21.62 16.08
CA SER A 150 -22.70 -20.97 17.38
C SER A 150 -22.58 -19.45 17.24
N SER A 151 -22.92 -18.71 18.29
CA SER A 151 -22.78 -17.25 18.31
C SER A 151 -21.36 -16.76 18.02
N TYR A 152 -20.35 -17.48 18.52
CA TYR A 152 -18.94 -17.15 18.30
C TYR A 152 -18.50 -17.46 16.88
N GLU A 153 -18.95 -18.58 16.33
CA GLU A 153 -18.66 -18.96 14.94
C GLU A 153 -19.29 -18.00 13.94
N ILE A 154 -20.50 -17.49 14.22
CA ILE A 154 -21.13 -16.45 13.40
C ILE A 154 -20.28 -15.19 13.40
N GLU A 155 -19.85 -14.71 14.57
CA GLU A 155 -19.00 -13.53 14.68
C GLU A 155 -17.65 -13.71 13.97
N ALA A 156 -17.00 -14.86 14.18
CA ALA A 156 -15.73 -15.17 13.52
C ALA A 156 -15.88 -15.21 11.99
N PHE A 157 -16.93 -15.86 11.49
CA PHE A 157 -17.22 -15.90 10.05
C PHE A 157 -17.54 -14.51 9.49
N GLU A 158 -18.36 -13.71 10.18
CA GLU A 158 -18.64 -12.34 9.75
C GLU A 158 -17.38 -11.47 9.76
N ALA A 159 -16.51 -11.62 10.76
CA ALA A 159 -15.24 -10.93 10.81
C ALA A 159 -14.30 -11.31 9.66
N GLU A 160 -14.34 -12.56 9.18
CA GLU A 160 -13.60 -12.97 7.98
C GLU A 160 -14.17 -12.33 6.71
N LEU A 161 -15.50 -12.27 6.57
CA LEU A 161 -16.15 -11.60 5.43
C LEU A 161 -15.77 -10.10 5.35
N GLU A 162 -15.66 -9.43 6.49
CA GLU A 162 -15.29 -8.02 6.58
C GLU A 162 -13.83 -7.74 6.18
N ARG A 163 -12.99 -8.77 5.99
CA ARG A 163 -11.60 -8.65 5.54
C ARG A 163 -11.45 -8.69 4.01
N SER A 164 -12.54 -8.54 3.26
CA SER A 164 -12.50 -8.47 1.80
C SER A 164 -12.24 -7.05 1.27
N PRO A 165 -11.43 -6.89 0.20
CA PRO A 165 -11.35 -5.66 -0.59
C PRO A 165 -12.69 -5.14 -1.09
N VAL A 166 -13.61 -6.02 -1.51
CA VAL A 166 -14.94 -5.61 -1.98
C VAL A 166 -15.77 -4.99 -0.86
N VAL A 167 -15.69 -5.56 0.35
CA VAL A 167 -16.37 -5.02 1.53
C VAL A 167 -15.75 -3.70 1.99
N ALA A 168 -14.41 -3.61 1.97
CA ALA A 168 -13.70 -2.37 2.27
C ALA A 168 -14.08 -1.23 1.31
N GLY A 169 -14.15 -1.50 0.00
CA GLY A 169 -14.60 -0.49 -0.98
C GLY A 169 -16.00 0.05 -0.70
N ARG A 170 -16.95 -0.83 -0.33
CA ARG A 170 -18.30 -0.40 0.09
C ARG A 170 -18.30 0.39 1.39
N ARG A 171 -17.43 0.02 2.34
CA ARG A 171 -17.27 0.73 3.61
C ARG A 171 -16.74 2.14 3.37
N ILE A 172 -15.68 2.29 2.57
CA ILE A 172 -15.11 3.59 2.16
C ILE A 172 -16.21 4.47 1.55
N ARG A 173 -16.96 3.94 0.58
CA ARG A 173 -18.07 4.69 -0.04
C ARG A 173 -19.11 5.16 0.97
N LYS A 174 -19.50 4.29 1.91
CA LYS A 174 -20.47 4.62 2.96
C LYS A 174 -19.93 5.69 3.91
N GLU A 175 -18.67 5.58 4.32
CA GLU A 175 -18.03 6.55 5.22
C GLU A 175 -17.87 7.92 4.59
N ILE A 176 -17.55 7.98 3.29
CA ILE A 176 -17.51 9.23 2.53
C ILE A 176 -18.90 9.87 2.49
N ALA A 177 -19.94 9.10 2.17
CA ALA A 177 -21.32 9.60 2.14
C ALA A 177 -21.82 10.11 3.51
N LEU A 178 -21.28 9.58 4.61
CA LEU A 178 -21.63 9.98 5.98
C LEU A 178 -20.65 10.98 6.60
N ALA A 179 -19.55 11.32 5.92
CA ALA A 179 -18.43 12.11 6.46
C ALA A 179 -17.84 11.52 7.77
N THR A 180 -17.73 10.20 7.87
CA THR A 180 -17.23 9.47 9.05
C THR A 180 -15.94 8.68 8.79
N GLY A 181 -15.09 9.15 7.88
CA GLY A 181 -13.90 8.42 7.40
C GLY A 181 -12.95 7.95 8.52
N GLN A 182 -12.46 6.71 8.40
CA GLN A 182 -11.51 6.12 9.34
C GLN A 182 -10.23 5.66 8.64
N THR A 183 -9.07 5.87 9.28
CA THR A 183 -7.78 5.37 8.75
C THR A 183 -7.79 3.86 8.54
N THR A 184 -8.42 3.10 9.43
CA THR A 184 -8.56 1.63 9.33
C THR A 184 -9.45 1.16 8.18
N SER A 185 -10.26 2.04 7.60
CA SER A 185 -11.04 1.74 6.39
C SER A 185 -10.22 2.02 5.13
N ILE A 186 -9.32 3.01 5.16
CA ILE A 186 -8.40 3.32 4.07
C ILE A 186 -7.22 2.35 4.03
N ALA A 187 -6.69 1.97 5.19
CA ALA A 187 -5.61 1.01 5.38
C ALA A 187 -6.04 -0.11 6.36
N PRO A 188 -6.73 -1.15 5.88
CA PRO A 188 -7.23 -2.23 6.73
C PRO A 188 -6.10 -2.97 7.47
N PRO A 189 -6.19 -3.17 8.79
CA PRO A 189 -5.07 -3.70 9.59
C PRO A 189 -4.95 -5.23 9.53
N PHE A 190 -5.38 -5.87 8.44
CA PHE A 190 -5.48 -7.33 8.34
C PHE A 190 -4.56 -7.88 7.27
N ARG A 191 -3.66 -8.81 7.61
CA ARG A 191 -2.80 -9.47 6.63
C ARG A 191 -3.62 -10.22 5.56
N SER A 192 -4.68 -10.91 5.96
CA SER A 192 -5.54 -11.66 5.05
C SER A 192 -6.26 -10.76 4.02
N TYR A 193 -6.46 -9.48 4.34
CA TYR A 193 -6.97 -8.49 3.40
C TYR A 193 -6.00 -8.28 2.24
N TYR A 194 -4.74 -7.98 2.55
CA TYR A 194 -3.71 -7.74 1.54
C TYR A 194 -3.28 -9.01 0.80
N ALA A 195 -3.53 -10.19 1.37
CA ALA A 195 -3.33 -11.45 0.66
C ALA A 195 -4.17 -11.56 -0.62
N ALA A 196 -5.35 -10.94 -0.66
CA ALA A 196 -6.19 -10.87 -1.86
C ALA A 196 -5.69 -9.88 -2.92
N LEU A 197 -4.75 -8.99 -2.57
CA LEU A 197 -4.22 -7.95 -3.46
C LEU A 197 -2.78 -8.25 -3.93
N ALA A 198 -1.96 -8.84 -3.05
CA ALA A 198 -0.54 -9.07 -3.29
C ALA A 198 -0.07 -10.48 -2.85
N GLY A 199 -0.99 -11.42 -2.63
CA GLY A 199 -0.65 -12.80 -2.28
C GLY A 199 -0.37 -13.00 -0.79
N ALA A 200 -0.49 -14.24 -0.32
CA ALA A 200 -0.42 -14.56 1.11
C ALA A 200 1.01 -14.70 1.66
N ALA A 201 1.98 -14.95 0.78
CA ALA A 201 3.36 -15.27 1.12
C ALA A 201 4.33 -14.36 0.36
N PRO A 202 5.51 -14.05 0.94
CA PRO A 202 6.54 -13.30 0.26
C PRO A 202 7.12 -14.09 -0.92
N VAL A 203 7.46 -13.39 -1.99
CA VAL A 203 8.18 -13.93 -3.16
C VAL A 203 9.49 -13.20 -3.37
N THR A 204 10.38 -13.76 -4.21
CA THR A 204 11.77 -13.26 -4.28
C THR A 204 11.89 -11.97 -5.08
N ASP A 205 11.18 -11.90 -6.21
CA ASP A 205 11.26 -10.77 -7.14
C ASP A 205 9.96 -10.58 -7.92
N VAL A 206 9.93 -9.52 -8.74
CA VAL A 206 8.78 -9.14 -9.58
C VAL A 206 8.44 -10.21 -10.62
N ALA A 207 9.43 -10.94 -11.13
CA ALA A 207 9.21 -11.98 -12.15
C ALA A 207 8.56 -13.23 -11.54
N ASP A 208 9.01 -13.64 -10.35
CA ASP A 208 8.36 -14.67 -9.54
C ASP A 208 6.91 -14.26 -9.23
N PHE A 209 6.69 -13.06 -8.69
CA PHE A 209 5.33 -12.56 -8.43
C PHE A 209 4.42 -12.65 -9.66
N ARG A 210 4.90 -12.17 -10.81
CA ARG A 210 4.16 -12.17 -12.08
C ARG A 210 3.77 -13.57 -12.53
N SER A 211 4.63 -14.56 -12.31
CA SER A 211 4.44 -15.92 -12.84
C SER A 211 3.76 -16.88 -11.87
N SER A 212 3.96 -16.71 -10.55
CA SER A 212 3.49 -17.67 -9.54
C SER A 212 2.31 -17.14 -8.69
N VAL A 213 2.23 -15.83 -8.45
CA VAL A 213 1.24 -15.23 -7.53
C VAL A 213 0.11 -14.55 -8.27
N LEU A 214 0.45 -13.66 -9.21
CA LEU A 214 -0.51 -12.83 -9.94
C LEU A 214 -1.62 -13.64 -10.63
N PRO A 215 -1.33 -14.76 -11.34
CA PRO A 215 -2.38 -15.53 -12.01
C PRO A 215 -3.43 -16.07 -11.04
N ALA A 216 -3.01 -16.53 -9.86
CA ALA A 216 -3.91 -17.06 -8.84
C ALA A 216 -4.81 -15.97 -8.24
N ILE A 217 -4.27 -14.77 -7.99
CA ILE A 217 -5.05 -13.63 -7.51
C ILE A 217 -6.14 -13.27 -8.51
N VAL A 218 -5.76 -13.09 -9.78
CA VAL A 218 -6.70 -12.72 -10.85
C VAL A 218 -7.74 -13.82 -11.10
N ALA A 219 -7.32 -15.09 -11.11
CA ALA A 219 -8.25 -16.22 -11.26
C ALA A 219 -9.28 -16.27 -10.11
N ASN A 220 -8.87 -15.97 -8.87
CA ASN A 220 -9.81 -15.89 -7.75
C ASN A 220 -10.84 -14.77 -7.96
N TRP A 221 -10.43 -13.59 -8.43
CA TRP A 221 -11.38 -12.52 -8.73
C TRP A 221 -12.37 -12.93 -9.83
N LEU A 222 -11.88 -13.52 -10.93
CA LEU A 222 -12.73 -13.96 -12.03
C LEU A 222 -13.68 -15.11 -11.64
N ASN A 223 -13.26 -16.00 -10.73
CA ASN A 223 -14.09 -17.10 -10.22
C ASN A 223 -15.18 -16.62 -9.23
N TRP A 224 -14.99 -15.46 -8.61
CA TRP A 224 -16.05 -14.83 -7.82
C TRP A 224 -17.13 -14.21 -8.72
N ASP A 225 -16.71 -13.39 -9.68
CA ASP A 225 -17.59 -12.78 -10.66
C ASP A 225 -16.75 -12.37 -11.88
N GLU A 226 -17.08 -12.85 -13.08
CA GLU A 226 -16.26 -12.57 -14.26
C GLU A 226 -16.19 -11.06 -14.55
N THR A 227 -17.29 -10.33 -14.35
CA THR A 227 -17.36 -8.90 -14.68
C THR A 227 -16.85 -8.03 -13.54
N GLU A 228 -17.39 -8.18 -12.32
CA GLU A 228 -16.94 -7.39 -11.17
C GLU A 228 -15.53 -7.80 -10.72
N GLY A 229 -15.19 -9.07 -10.85
CA GLY A 229 -13.86 -9.59 -10.60
C GLY A 229 -12.82 -9.04 -11.58
N ALA A 230 -13.14 -8.88 -12.87
CA ALA A 230 -12.23 -8.25 -13.81
C ALA A 230 -11.89 -6.79 -13.43
N LYS A 231 -12.87 -6.03 -12.93
CA LYS A 231 -12.68 -4.67 -12.41
C LYS A 231 -11.79 -4.63 -11.16
N MET A 232 -11.90 -5.63 -10.30
CA MET A 232 -11.03 -5.79 -9.13
C MET A 232 -9.62 -6.23 -9.53
N ALA A 233 -9.50 -7.14 -10.51
CA ALA A 233 -8.23 -7.65 -11.00
C ALA A 233 -7.37 -6.54 -11.63
N LEU A 234 -7.96 -5.50 -12.23
CA LEU A 234 -7.22 -4.34 -12.74
C LEU A 234 -6.48 -3.53 -11.64
N LEU A 235 -6.82 -3.68 -10.36
CA LEU A 235 -6.03 -3.11 -9.25
C LEU A 235 -4.62 -3.69 -9.18
N SER A 236 -4.37 -4.85 -9.80
CA SER A 236 -3.04 -5.43 -9.91
C SER A 236 -2.14 -4.74 -10.94
N ALA A 237 -2.60 -3.72 -11.67
CA ALA A 237 -1.85 -3.08 -12.75
C ALA A 237 -0.71 -2.14 -12.29
N SER A 238 0.00 -2.47 -11.21
CA SER A 238 1.16 -1.72 -10.72
C SER A 238 2.44 -1.87 -11.55
N HIS A 239 2.43 -2.73 -12.58
CA HIS A 239 3.53 -2.96 -13.51
C HIS A 239 3.04 -3.10 -14.94
N GLY A 240 3.82 -2.64 -15.91
CA GLY A 240 3.46 -2.77 -17.33
C GLY A 240 3.42 -4.19 -17.88
N GLY A 241 3.95 -5.16 -17.14
CA GLY A 241 3.95 -6.58 -17.51
C GLY A 241 2.87 -7.43 -16.85
N PHE A 242 1.98 -6.86 -16.01
CA PHE A 242 1.09 -7.67 -15.17
C PHE A 242 -0.22 -8.05 -15.86
N THR A 243 -0.97 -7.08 -16.40
CA THR A 243 -2.32 -7.33 -16.92
C THR A 243 -2.33 -8.31 -18.09
N ALA A 244 -1.43 -8.12 -19.07
CA ALA A 244 -1.28 -9.02 -20.22
C ALA A 244 -0.72 -10.41 -19.87
N ALA A 245 -0.10 -10.58 -18.70
CA ALA A 245 0.40 -11.87 -18.22
C ALA A 245 -0.58 -12.60 -17.28
N SER A 246 -1.76 -12.03 -17.07
CA SER A 246 -2.78 -12.56 -16.18
C SER A 246 -3.94 -13.18 -16.97
N PRO A 247 -4.81 -13.98 -16.31
CA PRO A 247 -6.04 -14.50 -16.90
C PRO A 247 -7.01 -13.44 -17.46
N LEU A 248 -6.80 -12.14 -17.20
CA LEU A 248 -7.53 -11.07 -17.89
C LEU A 248 -7.33 -11.14 -19.42
N ALA A 249 -6.15 -11.56 -19.87
CA ALA A 249 -5.84 -11.74 -21.28
C ALA A 249 -6.60 -12.91 -21.92
N ASP A 250 -7.29 -13.75 -21.15
CA ASP A 250 -8.09 -14.86 -21.65
C ASP A 250 -9.58 -14.51 -21.75
N LEU A 251 -10.00 -13.32 -21.30
CA LEU A 251 -11.38 -12.90 -21.37
C LEU A 251 -11.89 -12.82 -22.82
N PRO A 252 -13.17 -13.17 -23.06
CA PRO A 252 -13.82 -12.98 -24.35
C PRO A 252 -13.75 -11.52 -24.84
N ALA A 253 -13.76 -11.33 -26.16
CA ALA A 253 -13.58 -10.02 -26.77
C ALA A 253 -14.64 -8.98 -26.33
N ASP A 254 -15.90 -9.39 -26.22
CA ASP A 254 -17.00 -8.56 -25.72
C ASP A 254 -16.82 -8.16 -24.25
N ARG A 255 -16.29 -9.08 -23.42
CA ARG A 255 -15.93 -8.80 -22.03
C ARG A 255 -14.78 -7.83 -21.91
N LEU A 256 -13.75 -7.96 -22.75
CA LEU A 256 -12.63 -7.01 -22.79
C LEU A 256 -13.09 -5.61 -23.18
N VAL A 257 -13.98 -5.49 -24.17
CA VAL A 257 -14.55 -4.20 -24.58
C VAL A 257 -15.35 -3.57 -23.44
N ALA A 258 -16.25 -4.33 -22.80
CA ALA A 258 -17.03 -3.85 -21.68
C ALA A 258 -16.16 -3.43 -20.48
N LEU A 259 -15.06 -4.17 -20.22
CA LEU A 259 -14.09 -3.81 -19.19
C LEU A 259 -13.37 -2.49 -19.54
N ALA A 260 -13.00 -2.29 -20.80
CA ALA A 260 -12.34 -1.08 -21.26
C ALA A 260 -13.27 0.14 -21.22
N GLU A 261 -14.54 -0.02 -21.58
CA GLU A 261 -15.58 1.02 -21.45
C GLU A 261 -15.77 1.42 -19.98
N TRP A 262 -15.88 0.44 -19.09
CA TRP A 262 -15.93 0.72 -17.64
C TRP A 262 -14.66 1.41 -17.13
N ALA A 263 -13.48 0.98 -17.59
CA ALA A 263 -12.23 1.60 -17.18
C ALA A 263 -12.19 3.07 -17.61
N ALA A 264 -12.68 3.39 -18.82
CA ALA A 264 -12.78 4.76 -19.31
C ALA A 264 -13.71 5.61 -18.43
N SER A 265 -14.89 5.11 -18.08
CA SER A 265 -15.89 5.87 -17.29
C SER A 265 -15.57 5.97 -15.80
N ASP A 266 -15.23 4.84 -15.16
CA ASP A 266 -15.26 4.69 -13.70
C ASP A 266 -13.97 4.12 -13.11
N GLY A 267 -13.04 3.65 -13.94
CA GLY A 267 -11.78 3.04 -13.49
C GLY A 267 -10.87 4.01 -12.76
N ASP A 268 -10.12 3.54 -11.76
CA ASP A 268 -8.98 4.26 -11.15
C ASP A 268 -7.80 4.38 -12.11
N LEU A 269 -6.86 5.30 -11.83
CA LEU A 269 -5.73 5.57 -12.72
C LEU A 269 -4.89 4.34 -13.03
N LEU A 270 -4.67 3.49 -12.02
CA LEU A 270 -3.90 2.27 -12.20
C LEU A 270 -4.61 1.29 -13.13
N SER A 271 -5.92 1.13 -12.94
CA SER A 271 -6.79 0.31 -13.80
C SER A 271 -6.85 0.87 -15.23
N LYS A 272 -6.88 2.19 -15.41
CA LYS A 272 -6.86 2.83 -16.74
C LYS A 272 -5.58 2.51 -17.50
N VAL A 273 -4.42 2.70 -16.87
CA VAL A 273 -3.12 2.37 -17.47
C VAL A 273 -3.02 0.88 -17.76
N GLY A 274 -3.40 0.03 -16.81
CA GLY A 274 -3.42 -1.42 -16.99
C GLY A 274 -4.32 -1.91 -18.12
N MET A 275 -5.46 -1.24 -18.32
CA MET A 275 -6.38 -1.51 -19.42
C MET A 275 -5.82 -1.06 -20.77
N VAL A 276 -5.07 0.05 -20.83
CA VAL A 276 -4.35 0.44 -22.05
C VAL A 276 -3.33 -0.64 -22.42
N GLU A 277 -2.50 -1.08 -21.47
CA GLU A 277 -1.48 -2.11 -21.70
C GLU A 277 -2.09 -3.43 -22.15
N LEU A 278 -3.13 -3.91 -21.46
CA LEU A 278 -3.86 -5.12 -21.82
C LEU A 278 -4.54 -4.98 -23.18
N GLY A 279 -5.21 -3.86 -23.41
CA GLY A 279 -6.00 -3.65 -24.62
C GLY A 279 -5.13 -3.59 -25.88
N LEU A 280 -3.96 -2.93 -25.81
CA LEU A 280 -3.00 -2.91 -26.92
C LEU A 280 -2.49 -4.32 -27.28
N ALA A 281 -2.25 -5.17 -26.26
CA ALA A 281 -1.90 -6.56 -26.49
C ALA A 281 -3.04 -7.35 -27.17
N MET A 282 -4.29 -7.06 -26.80
CA MET A 282 -5.48 -7.81 -27.23
C MET A 282 -6.19 -7.25 -28.47
N LEU A 283 -5.76 -6.10 -29.00
CA LEU A 283 -6.34 -5.43 -30.18
C LEU A 283 -6.63 -6.38 -31.37
N PRO A 284 -5.73 -7.30 -31.76
CA PRO A 284 -5.99 -8.20 -32.90
C PRO A 284 -7.18 -9.14 -32.67
N ARG A 285 -7.46 -9.50 -31.41
CA ARG A 285 -8.56 -10.39 -31.04
C ARG A 285 -9.84 -9.62 -30.70
N ALA A 286 -9.73 -8.36 -30.30
CA ALA A 286 -10.85 -7.51 -29.91
C ALA A 286 -10.74 -6.10 -30.52
N PRO A 287 -10.99 -5.93 -31.83
CA PRO A 287 -10.90 -4.63 -32.50
C PRO A 287 -11.86 -3.57 -31.92
N GLY A 288 -12.93 -3.99 -31.25
CA GLY A 288 -13.84 -3.09 -30.52
C GLY A 288 -13.16 -2.28 -29.41
N LEU A 289 -11.93 -2.64 -29.01
CA LEU A 289 -11.14 -1.92 -28.01
C LEU A 289 -10.64 -0.55 -28.50
N VAL A 290 -10.59 -0.29 -29.82
CA VAL A 290 -10.03 0.95 -30.38
C VAL A 290 -10.67 2.20 -29.77
N VAL A 291 -12.00 2.24 -29.66
CA VAL A 291 -12.73 3.40 -29.12
C VAL A 291 -12.42 3.63 -27.63
N PRO A 292 -12.65 2.68 -26.71
CA PRO A 292 -12.37 2.90 -25.30
C PRO A 292 -10.87 3.13 -25.01
N LEU A 293 -9.96 2.51 -25.77
CA LEU A 293 -8.52 2.78 -25.65
C LEU A 293 -8.16 4.20 -26.06
N THR A 294 -8.76 4.72 -27.13
CA THR A 294 -8.56 6.12 -27.54
C THR A 294 -9.00 7.06 -26.42
N GLN A 295 -10.20 6.85 -25.86
CA GLN A 295 -10.72 7.65 -24.75
C GLN A 295 -9.81 7.62 -23.51
N LEU A 296 -9.35 6.43 -23.12
CA LEU A 296 -8.43 6.26 -21.98
C LEU A 296 -7.13 7.02 -22.18
N VAL A 297 -6.52 6.91 -23.37
CA VAL A 297 -5.25 7.56 -23.67
C VAL A 297 -5.42 9.08 -23.73
N GLU A 298 -6.50 9.59 -24.32
CA GLU A 298 -6.80 11.03 -24.34
C GLU A 298 -7.00 11.59 -22.93
N GLU A 299 -7.77 10.92 -22.08
CA GLU A 299 -7.97 11.36 -20.70
C GLU A 299 -6.66 11.40 -19.91
N LEU A 300 -5.82 10.38 -20.04
CA LEU A 300 -4.52 10.32 -19.37
C LEU A 300 -3.55 11.38 -19.94
N ARG A 301 -3.60 11.65 -21.25
CA ARG A 301 -2.81 12.70 -21.92
C ARG A 301 -3.19 14.09 -21.43
N ASP A 302 -4.48 14.35 -21.25
CA ASP A 302 -5.02 15.68 -21.01
C ASP A 302 -5.08 16.05 -19.52
N MET A 303 -4.85 15.07 -18.63
CA MET A 303 -4.76 15.30 -17.19
C MET A 303 -3.58 16.19 -16.81
N ASP A 304 -3.81 17.29 -16.10
CA ASP A 304 -2.74 18.11 -15.54
C ASP A 304 -2.31 17.58 -14.15
N PRO A 305 -1.12 16.95 -14.01
CA PRO A 305 -0.65 16.46 -12.70
C PRO A 305 -0.29 17.59 -11.73
N GLY A 306 -0.09 18.82 -12.22
CA GLY A 306 0.22 19.99 -11.39
C GLY A 306 -1.00 20.58 -10.69
N ALA A 307 -2.21 20.25 -11.13
CA ALA A 307 -3.44 20.69 -10.47
C ALA A 307 -3.57 20.02 -9.09
N SER A 308 -3.80 20.81 -8.03
CA SER A 308 -3.90 20.29 -6.65
C SER A 308 -5.04 19.27 -6.47
N GLU A 309 -6.08 19.37 -7.30
CA GLU A 309 -7.23 18.46 -7.32
C GLU A 309 -7.04 17.27 -8.27
N ALA A 310 -5.89 17.16 -8.94
CA ALA A 310 -5.62 16.09 -9.88
C ALA A 310 -5.74 14.72 -9.21
N ARG A 311 -6.32 13.78 -9.96
CA ARG A 311 -6.58 12.41 -9.52
C ARG A 311 -5.32 11.69 -9.03
N VAL A 312 -4.18 11.98 -9.64
CA VAL A 312 -2.87 11.44 -9.25
C VAL A 312 -2.42 11.89 -7.86
N ASN A 313 -2.78 13.12 -7.43
CA ASN A 313 -2.49 13.60 -6.08
C ASN A 313 -3.27 12.82 -5.02
N LEU A 314 -4.54 12.51 -5.29
CA LEU A 314 -5.36 11.68 -4.41
C LEU A 314 -4.79 10.26 -4.28
N LEU A 315 -4.41 9.65 -5.39
CA LEU A 315 -3.80 8.31 -5.42
C LEU A 315 -2.52 8.28 -4.58
N MET A 316 -1.61 9.24 -4.77
CA MET A 316 -0.34 9.25 -4.04
C MET A 316 -0.48 9.60 -2.57
N ALA A 317 -1.41 10.48 -2.22
CA ALA A 317 -1.75 10.73 -0.82
C ALA A 317 -2.26 9.45 -0.13
N ALA A 318 -3.15 8.70 -0.78
CA ALA A 318 -3.66 7.44 -0.25
C ALA A 318 -2.54 6.40 -0.14
N TYR A 319 -1.69 6.27 -1.16
CA TYR A 319 -0.54 5.37 -1.14
C TYR A 319 0.41 5.67 0.03
N ILE A 320 0.78 6.93 0.25
CA ILE A 320 1.64 7.34 1.38
C ILE A 320 1.00 6.99 2.72
N LEU A 321 -0.31 7.25 2.87
CA LEU A 321 -1.05 6.90 4.08
C LEU A 321 -1.01 5.39 4.34
N ILE A 322 -1.28 4.59 3.30
CA ILE A 322 -1.37 3.13 3.40
C ILE A 322 0.01 2.53 3.67
N GLU A 323 1.05 2.88 2.90
CA GLU A 323 2.42 2.40 3.16
C GLU A 323 2.90 2.82 4.56
N GLY A 324 2.62 4.05 4.99
CA GLY A 324 2.98 4.49 6.34
C GLY A 324 2.25 3.70 7.43
N GLU A 325 1.00 3.30 7.22
CA GLU A 325 0.27 2.43 8.15
C GLU A 325 0.79 0.99 8.12
N LEU A 326 1.14 0.46 6.95
CA LEU A 326 1.79 -0.85 6.82
C LEU A 326 3.14 -0.89 7.52
N ALA A 327 3.94 0.17 7.39
CA ALA A 327 5.20 0.35 8.11
C ALA A 327 4.98 0.35 9.63
N ARG A 328 4.00 1.13 10.10
CA ARG A 328 3.69 1.27 11.54
C ARG A 328 3.21 -0.05 12.15
N THR A 329 2.33 -0.76 11.46
CA THR A 329 1.69 -1.98 11.98
C THR A 329 2.50 -3.25 11.74
N ARG A 330 3.44 -3.22 10.78
CA ARG A 330 4.31 -4.34 10.40
C ARG A 330 3.56 -5.61 9.97
N ILE A 331 2.28 -5.50 9.60
CA ILE A 331 1.46 -6.67 9.18
C ILE A 331 1.98 -7.37 7.92
N LEU A 332 2.73 -6.64 7.08
CA LEU A 332 3.46 -7.12 5.91
C LEU A 332 4.98 -6.88 6.06
N GLY A 333 5.50 -6.88 7.29
CA GLY A 333 6.91 -6.55 7.57
C GLY A 333 7.92 -7.57 7.02
N ASP A 334 7.45 -8.78 6.66
CA ASP A 334 8.20 -9.87 6.03
C ASP A 334 8.17 -9.82 4.50
N PHE A 335 7.29 -9.00 3.90
CA PHE A 335 7.21 -8.87 2.45
C PHE A 335 8.39 -8.04 1.93
N PRO A 336 8.96 -8.39 0.76
CA PRO A 336 9.91 -7.51 0.10
C PRO A 336 9.22 -6.18 -0.28
N PRO A 337 9.97 -5.07 -0.41
CA PRO A 337 9.35 -3.76 -0.61
C PRO A 337 8.44 -3.69 -1.83
N PHE A 338 8.84 -4.24 -2.98
CA PHE A 338 8.01 -4.23 -4.19
C PHE A 338 6.63 -4.88 -3.94
N GLN A 339 6.58 -6.01 -3.23
CA GLN A 339 5.33 -6.74 -2.99
C GLN A 339 4.44 -5.99 -2.00
N ARG A 340 5.03 -5.35 -0.98
CA ARG A 340 4.29 -4.45 -0.07
C ARG A 340 3.69 -3.26 -0.85
N ARG A 341 4.47 -2.66 -1.75
CA ARG A 341 4.01 -1.56 -2.63
C ARG A 341 2.91 -1.98 -3.60
N ILE A 342 2.94 -3.21 -4.12
CA ILE A 342 1.81 -3.77 -4.89
C ILE A 342 0.53 -3.74 -4.03
N ALA A 343 0.61 -4.22 -2.79
CA ALA A 343 -0.52 -4.26 -1.88
C ALA A 343 -1.05 -2.84 -1.55
N ALA A 344 -0.16 -1.89 -1.30
CA ALA A 344 -0.52 -0.51 -1.00
C ALA A 344 -1.09 0.23 -2.21
N LEU A 345 -0.49 0.08 -3.40
CA LEU A 345 -0.99 0.69 -4.63
C LEU A 345 -2.36 0.15 -5.00
N ALA A 346 -2.58 -1.17 -4.92
CA ALA A 346 -3.88 -1.76 -5.18
C ALA A 346 -4.96 -1.20 -4.23
N GLN A 347 -4.63 -1.02 -2.95
CA GLN A 347 -5.55 -0.42 -1.98
C GLN A 347 -5.75 1.09 -2.21
N ALA A 348 -4.70 1.82 -2.57
CA ALA A 348 -4.76 3.24 -2.86
C ALA A 348 -5.64 3.50 -4.10
N SER A 349 -5.51 2.67 -5.13
CA SER A 349 -6.36 2.65 -6.32
C SER A 349 -7.82 2.35 -5.99
N LEU A 350 -8.08 1.38 -5.11
CA LEU A 350 -9.45 1.10 -4.66
C LEU A 350 -10.05 2.30 -3.92
N PHE A 351 -9.28 2.94 -3.03
CA PHE A 351 -9.72 4.15 -2.34
C PHE A 351 -9.99 5.29 -3.32
N GLU A 352 -9.05 5.57 -4.23
CA GLU A 352 -9.18 6.59 -5.27
C GLU A 352 -10.45 6.39 -6.09
N ARG A 353 -10.70 5.15 -6.56
CA ARG A 353 -11.93 4.76 -7.27
C ARG A 353 -13.22 5.12 -6.51
N MET A 354 -13.20 4.99 -5.18
CA MET A 354 -14.37 5.27 -4.33
C MET A 354 -14.50 6.74 -3.93
N ALA A 355 -13.40 7.48 -3.90
CA ALA A 355 -13.30 8.80 -3.28
C ALA A 355 -13.14 9.95 -4.27
N PHE A 356 -12.68 9.69 -5.48
CA PHE A 356 -12.46 10.73 -6.48
C PHE A 356 -13.76 11.49 -6.77
N GLY A 357 -13.69 12.82 -6.83
CA GLY A 357 -14.84 13.73 -6.98
C GLY A 357 -15.72 13.88 -5.73
N GLN A 358 -15.45 13.14 -4.65
CA GLN A 358 -16.21 13.21 -3.39
C GLN A 358 -15.37 13.71 -2.21
N VAL A 359 -14.04 13.79 -2.37
CA VAL A 359 -13.09 14.26 -1.37
C VAL A 359 -12.21 15.37 -1.95
N ASP A 360 -11.88 16.36 -1.12
CA ASP A 360 -10.85 17.35 -1.43
C ASP A 360 -9.47 16.69 -1.38
N ALA A 361 -8.90 16.42 -2.56
CA ALA A 361 -7.61 15.75 -2.70
C ALA A 361 -6.45 16.53 -2.05
N ALA A 362 -6.49 17.87 -2.08
CA ALA A 362 -5.44 18.71 -1.52
C ALA A 362 -5.49 18.70 0.02
N HIS A 363 -6.68 18.80 0.60
CA HIS A 363 -6.88 18.67 2.04
C HIS A 363 -6.52 17.26 2.53
N PHE A 364 -7.00 16.23 1.83
CA PHE A 364 -6.67 14.84 2.14
C PHE A 364 -5.16 14.58 2.07
N GLY A 365 -4.47 15.11 1.05
CA GLY A 365 -3.03 14.97 0.89
C GLY A 365 -2.22 15.54 2.06
N ARG A 366 -2.57 16.74 2.54
CA ARG A 366 -1.92 17.33 3.73
C ARG A 366 -2.15 16.46 4.96
N TRP A 367 -3.40 16.06 5.21
CA TRP A 367 -3.74 15.19 6.34
C TRP A 367 -3.00 13.84 6.29
N ALA A 368 -2.91 13.21 5.12
CA ALA A 368 -2.22 11.95 4.94
C ALA A 368 -0.71 12.06 5.27
N LEU A 369 -0.08 13.15 4.82
CA LEU A 369 1.32 13.45 5.13
C LEU A 369 1.53 13.71 6.62
N ASP A 370 0.65 14.49 7.26
CA ASP A 370 0.74 14.79 8.70
C ASP A 370 0.61 13.53 9.56
N VAL A 371 -0.28 12.60 9.18
CA VAL A 371 -0.60 11.43 9.99
C VAL A 371 0.35 10.26 9.74
N ARG A 372 0.85 10.07 8.49
CA ARG A 372 1.68 8.90 8.12
C ARG A 372 2.87 9.19 7.22
N GLY A 373 3.08 10.43 6.77
CA GLY A 373 4.18 10.78 5.87
C GLY A 373 5.55 10.41 6.43
N ARG A 374 5.76 10.60 7.75
CA ARG A 374 7.03 10.23 8.39
C ARG A 374 7.27 8.72 8.45
N ASN A 375 6.22 7.93 8.74
CA ASN A 375 6.31 6.46 8.74
C ASN A 375 6.66 5.94 7.33
N PHE A 376 6.00 6.47 6.30
CA PHE A 376 6.28 6.15 4.90
C PHE A 376 7.72 6.49 4.52
N LEU A 377 8.18 7.70 4.85
CA LEU A 377 9.52 8.18 4.52
C LEU A 377 10.60 7.25 5.11
N LEU A 378 10.53 6.99 6.41
CA LEU A 378 11.55 6.20 7.11
C LEU A 378 11.56 4.74 6.64
N GLN A 379 10.39 4.14 6.40
CA GLN A 379 10.32 2.80 5.82
C GLN A 379 10.90 2.76 4.41
N SER A 380 10.58 3.74 3.57
CA SER A 380 11.11 3.81 2.20
C SER A 380 12.62 3.97 2.18
N LEU A 381 13.21 4.69 3.14
CA LEU A 381 14.67 4.82 3.29
C LEU A 381 15.35 3.51 3.72
N ILE A 382 14.69 2.70 4.56
CA ILE A 382 15.17 1.33 4.86
C ILE A 382 15.12 0.46 3.60
N ASP A 383 14.03 0.55 2.84
CA ASP A 383 13.82 -0.26 1.63
C ASP A 383 14.89 -0.02 0.56
N LEU A 384 15.50 1.17 0.50
CA LEU A 384 16.60 1.48 -0.42
C LEU A 384 17.77 0.49 -0.30
N ARG A 385 17.95 -0.16 0.86
CA ARG A 385 18.96 -1.20 1.03
C ARG A 385 18.75 -2.36 0.04
N THR A 386 17.51 -2.77 -0.23
CA THR A 386 17.20 -3.82 -1.20
C THR A 386 16.79 -3.26 -2.56
N GLU A 387 16.17 -2.08 -2.59
CA GLU A 387 15.60 -1.44 -3.78
C GLU A 387 16.12 0.00 -3.97
N PRO A 388 17.40 0.18 -4.31
CA PRO A 388 18.08 1.49 -4.25
C PRO A 388 17.55 2.49 -5.28
N ARG A 389 16.90 2.00 -6.34
CA ARG A 389 16.48 2.83 -7.47
C ARG A 389 15.10 3.46 -7.31
N TRP A 390 14.38 3.13 -6.24
CA TRP A 390 13.08 3.74 -5.93
C TRP A 390 13.14 4.47 -4.59
N PRO A 391 13.51 5.77 -4.59
CA PRO A 391 13.56 6.56 -3.38
C PRO A 391 12.20 7.14 -2.99
N PRO A 392 12.03 7.67 -1.77
CA PRO A 392 10.74 8.20 -1.30
C PRO A 392 10.13 9.26 -2.21
N GLU A 393 10.94 10.05 -2.92
CA GLU A 393 10.44 11.07 -3.87
C GLU A 393 9.82 10.46 -5.12
N GLY A 394 10.03 9.16 -5.37
CA GLY A 394 9.29 8.38 -6.36
C GLY A 394 7.78 8.35 -6.08
N ALA A 395 7.35 8.67 -4.85
CA ALA A 395 5.94 8.81 -4.50
C ALA A 395 5.31 10.16 -4.86
N ALA A 396 6.04 11.06 -5.54
CA ALA A 396 5.47 12.32 -6.01
C ALA A 396 4.49 12.09 -7.18
N ALA A 397 3.43 12.89 -7.23
CA ALA A 397 2.38 12.75 -8.25
C ALA A 397 2.89 12.94 -9.68
N ASP A 398 3.81 13.88 -9.88
CA ASP A 398 4.46 14.11 -11.18
C ASP A 398 5.37 12.94 -11.58
N ARG A 399 5.98 12.24 -10.62
CA ARG A 399 6.78 11.03 -10.87
C ARG A 399 5.90 9.86 -11.30
N LEU A 400 4.76 9.65 -10.64
CA LEU A 400 3.82 8.60 -11.03
C LEU A 400 3.16 8.89 -12.40
N ASP A 401 2.77 10.14 -12.67
CA ASP A 401 2.29 10.53 -14.01
C ASP A 401 3.34 10.22 -15.08
N ALA A 402 4.61 10.58 -14.84
CA ALA A 402 5.67 10.28 -15.79
C ALA A 402 5.86 8.77 -16.02
N ASP A 403 5.78 7.95 -14.97
CA ASP A 403 5.78 6.48 -15.03
C ASP A 403 4.63 5.96 -15.90
N PHE A 404 3.39 6.42 -15.67
CA PHE A 404 2.24 6.03 -16.47
C PHE A 404 2.42 6.37 -17.96
N MET A 405 2.93 7.55 -18.27
CA MET A 405 3.20 7.95 -19.66
C MET A 405 4.29 7.05 -20.29
N GLY A 406 5.35 6.74 -19.53
CA GLY A 406 6.41 5.82 -19.96
C GLY A 406 5.90 4.41 -20.22
N ARG A 407 5.06 3.89 -19.33
CA ARG A 407 4.41 2.59 -19.45
C ARG A 407 3.53 2.48 -20.71
N ILE A 408 2.67 3.48 -20.95
CA ILE A 408 1.83 3.53 -22.16
C ILE A 408 2.71 3.60 -23.42
N HIS A 409 3.78 4.41 -23.40
CA HIS A 409 4.73 4.50 -24.50
C HIS A 409 5.42 3.16 -24.80
N ASN A 410 5.88 2.47 -23.76
CA ASN A 410 6.53 1.17 -23.89
C ASN A 410 5.56 0.10 -24.40
N ALA A 411 4.31 0.10 -23.94
CA ALA A 411 3.27 -0.80 -24.43
C ALA A 411 2.94 -0.53 -25.91
N ALA A 412 2.79 0.74 -26.30
CA ALA A 412 2.56 1.13 -27.68
C ALA A 412 3.71 0.74 -28.60
N GLY A 413 4.96 0.88 -28.15
CA GLY A 413 6.13 0.41 -28.88
C GLY A 413 6.17 -1.11 -29.03
N THR A 414 5.86 -1.83 -27.95
CA THR A 414 5.84 -3.31 -27.93
C THR A 414 4.77 -3.90 -28.84
N TYR A 415 3.60 -3.25 -28.91
CA TYR A 415 2.44 -3.71 -29.67
C TYR A 415 2.16 -2.84 -30.90
N ALA A 416 3.16 -2.15 -31.45
CA ALA A 416 2.97 -1.21 -32.56
C ALA A 416 2.34 -1.87 -33.81
N ASP A 417 2.62 -3.15 -34.03
CA ASP A 417 2.07 -3.93 -35.14
C ASP A 417 0.58 -4.29 -34.94
N ASN A 418 0.08 -4.27 -33.70
CA ASN A 418 -1.33 -4.51 -33.40
C ASN A 418 -2.21 -3.28 -33.67
N ILE A 419 -1.62 -2.09 -33.81
CA ILE A 419 -2.34 -0.81 -33.90
C ILE A 419 -2.55 -0.45 -35.37
N GLU A 420 -3.60 -1.03 -35.95
CA GLU A 420 -4.00 -0.77 -37.35
C GLU A 420 -4.82 0.53 -37.50
N ASP A 421 -5.57 0.91 -36.47
CA ASP A 421 -6.39 2.12 -36.51
C ASP A 421 -5.48 3.38 -36.58
N PRO A 422 -5.64 4.23 -37.61
CA PRO A 422 -4.73 5.35 -37.84
C PRO A 422 -4.83 6.43 -36.78
N VAL A 423 -6.01 6.62 -36.14
CA VAL A 423 -6.21 7.64 -35.11
C VAL A 423 -5.50 7.22 -33.83
N LEU A 424 -5.73 5.98 -33.38
CA LEU A 424 -5.06 5.44 -32.21
C LEU A 424 -3.54 5.35 -32.41
N ARG A 425 -3.09 5.00 -33.62
CA ARG A 425 -1.67 4.95 -33.97
C ARG A 425 -1.00 6.32 -33.90
N ASP A 426 -1.63 7.36 -34.46
CA ASP A 426 -1.11 8.73 -34.39
C ASP A 426 -1.11 9.27 -32.96
N LEU A 427 -2.13 8.95 -32.17
CA LEU A 427 -2.20 9.32 -30.75
C LEU A 427 -1.04 8.73 -29.93
N LEU A 428 -0.73 7.44 -30.10
CA LEU A 428 0.26 6.73 -29.28
C LEU A 428 1.70 6.87 -29.78
N VAL A 429 1.91 6.83 -31.10
CA VAL A 429 3.24 6.73 -31.72
C VAL A 429 3.55 7.92 -32.63
N GLY A 430 2.55 8.75 -32.94
CA GLY A 430 2.73 9.95 -33.77
C GLY A 430 3.56 11.04 -33.09
N SER A 431 3.96 12.03 -33.89
CA SER A 431 4.75 13.20 -33.46
C SER A 431 3.94 14.51 -33.49
N GLY A 432 2.64 14.43 -33.81
CA GLY A 432 1.75 15.59 -33.92
C GLY A 432 1.40 16.24 -32.58
N PRO A 433 0.81 17.45 -32.58
CA PRO A 433 0.46 18.16 -31.35
C PRO A 433 -0.50 17.42 -30.41
N GLY A 434 -1.33 16.53 -30.94
CA GLY A 434 -2.26 15.70 -30.18
C GLY A 434 -1.69 14.34 -29.75
N SER A 435 -0.44 14.02 -30.08
CA SER A 435 0.16 12.75 -29.70
C SER A 435 0.67 12.76 -28.26
N MET A 436 0.86 11.56 -27.71
CA MET A 436 1.44 11.34 -26.38
C MET A 436 2.90 11.76 -26.28
N ALA A 437 3.60 11.98 -27.40
CA ALA A 437 5.04 12.28 -27.41
C ALA A 437 5.41 13.49 -26.54
N LYS A 438 4.53 14.51 -26.46
CA LYS A 438 4.76 15.71 -25.63
C LYS A 438 4.65 15.45 -24.12
N ARG A 439 3.99 14.37 -23.72
CA ARG A 439 3.82 13.95 -22.32
C ARG A 439 4.99 13.12 -21.82
N ILE A 440 5.81 12.57 -22.74
CA ILE A 440 7.01 11.82 -22.38
C ILE A 440 8.07 12.79 -21.87
N ARG A 441 8.35 12.73 -20.57
CA ARG A 441 9.31 13.61 -19.90
C ARG A 441 10.62 12.86 -19.71
N PHE A 442 11.64 13.20 -20.48
CA PHE A 442 12.98 12.65 -20.26
C PHE A 442 13.70 13.39 -19.12
N PRO A 443 14.32 12.69 -18.15
CA PRO A 443 14.41 11.23 -18.02
C PRO A 443 13.26 10.59 -17.23
N ALA A 444 12.40 11.41 -16.63
CA ALA A 444 11.38 11.01 -15.66
C ALA A 444 10.52 9.79 -16.08
N SER A 445 10.09 9.70 -17.34
CA SER A 445 9.26 8.61 -17.87
C SER A 445 9.99 7.29 -18.09
N PHE A 446 11.31 7.27 -17.96
CA PHE A 446 12.15 6.08 -18.15
C PHE A 446 12.88 5.66 -16.87
N LEU A 447 12.61 6.35 -15.77
CA LEU A 447 13.09 5.95 -14.45
C LEU A 447 12.23 4.81 -13.91
N PRO A 448 12.77 3.95 -13.03
CA PRO A 448 12.02 2.81 -12.47
C PRO A 448 10.71 3.22 -11.81
N GLY A 449 9.67 2.44 -12.09
CA GLY A 449 8.36 2.56 -11.44
C GLY A 449 8.37 2.09 -9.97
N PRO A 450 7.24 2.23 -9.25
CA PRO A 450 7.10 1.91 -7.82
C PRO A 450 7.59 0.53 -7.38
N ILE A 451 7.50 -0.46 -8.26
CA ILE A 451 7.83 -1.85 -7.95
C ILE A 451 9.14 -2.31 -8.62
N GLU A 452 9.84 -1.40 -9.29
CA GLU A 452 11.03 -1.71 -10.10
C GLU A 452 12.34 -1.30 -9.41
N GLY A 453 12.30 -0.98 -8.10
CA GLY A 453 13.45 -0.43 -7.38
C GLY A 453 14.66 -1.37 -7.27
N ALA A 454 14.45 -2.69 -7.41
CA ALA A 454 15.52 -3.71 -7.49
C ALA A 454 15.93 -4.08 -8.92
N THR A 455 15.28 -3.53 -9.95
CA THR A 455 15.60 -3.88 -11.34
C THR A 455 17.00 -3.40 -11.71
N ASN A 456 17.70 -4.17 -12.53
CA ASN A 456 18.98 -3.74 -13.06
C ASN A 456 18.80 -2.53 -13.99
N PRO A 457 19.68 -1.51 -13.92
CA PRO A 457 19.70 -0.43 -14.89
C PRO A 457 19.85 -0.95 -16.33
N ALA A 458 19.42 -0.15 -17.30
CA ALA A 458 19.65 -0.48 -18.70
C ALA A 458 21.17 -0.67 -18.95
N PRO A 459 21.57 -1.74 -19.67
CA PRO A 459 22.94 -2.24 -19.63
C PRO A 459 23.97 -1.25 -20.18
N ASP A 460 23.64 -0.49 -21.24
CA ASP A 460 24.54 0.47 -21.86
C ASP A 460 23.83 1.79 -22.19
N ALA A 461 24.48 2.90 -21.82
CA ALA A 461 24.07 4.22 -22.26
C ALA A 461 24.35 4.40 -23.76
N PRO A 462 23.47 5.06 -24.53
CA PRO A 462 23.80 5.48 -25.88
C PRO A 462 25.12 6.27 -25.92
N GLN A 463 25.92 6.06 -26.96
CA GLN A 463 27.29 6.59 -27.06
C GLN A 463 27.37 8.11 -26.80
N GLU A 464 26.37 8.86 -27.25
CA GLU A 464 26.27 10.31 -27.03
C GLU A 464 26.29 10.68 -25.55
N PHE A 465 25.56 9.94 -24.72
CA PHE A 465 25.52 10.15 -23.28
C PHE A 465 26.81 9.71 -22.59
N ALA A 466 27.43 8.63 -23.05
CA ALA A 466 28.73 8.20 -22.54
C ALA A 466 29.81 9.27 -22.78
N VAL A 467 29.84 9.87 -23.97
CA VAL A 467 30.76 10.98 -24.32
C VAL A 467 30.50 12.22 -23.45
N ILE A 468 29.25 12.55 -23.17
CA ILE A 468 28.90 13.66 -22.26
C ILE A 468 29.45 13.39 -20.86
N LEU A 469 29.25 12.18 -20.34
CA LEU A 469 29.75 11.80 -19.01
C LEU A 469 31.28 11.81 -18.94
N ASP A 470 31.96 11.26 -19.96
CA ASP A 470 33.42 11.23 -20.02
C ASP A 470 34.01 12.64 -20.12
N ARG A 471 33.38 13.54 -20.88
CA ARG A 471 33.78 14.96 -20.92
C ARG A 471 33.57 15.64 -19.57
N ALA A 472 32.44 15.37 -18.91
CA ALA A 472 32.08 15.99 -17.64
C ALA A 472 33.00 15.54 -16.49
N LEU A 473 33.49 14.30 -16.53
CA LEU A 473 34.42 13.71 -15.55
C LEU A 473 35.90 13.84 -15.96
N GLY A 474 36.20 14.38 -17.14
CA GLY A 474 37.57 14.49 -17.67
C GLY A 474 38.32 15.76 -17.24
N GLY A 475 37.68 16.68 -16.51
CA GLY A 475 38.33 17.87 -15.96
C GLY A 475 39.14 17.57 -14.69
N GLU A 476 39.88 18.56 -14.18
CA GLU A 476 40.63 18.45 -12.91
C GLU A 476 39.82 18.94 -11.69
N GLU A 477 38.69 19.60 -11.92
CA GLU A 477 37.88 20.28 -10.89
C GLU A 477 36.53 19.57 -10.66
N LEU A 478 36.10 19.50 -9.40
CA LEU A 478 34.76 19.01 -9.04
C LEU A 478 33.72 20.12 -9.25
N THR A 479 33.08 20.12 -10.42
CA THR A 479 32.03 21.09 -10.74
C THR A 479 30.62 20.52 -10.54
N ALA A 480 29.63 21.41 -10.33
CA ALA A 480 28.22 21.00 -10.29
C ALA A 480 27.78 20.22 -11.56
N GLN A 481 28.30 20.61 -12.73
CA GLN A 481 27.97 19.97 -14.00
C GLN A 481 28.49 18.53 -14.09
N SER A 482 29.69 18.27 -13.59
CA SER A 482 30.29 16.92 -13.54
C SER A 482 29.41 15.94 -12.76
N VAL A 483 28.88 16.40 -11.62
CA VAL A 483 28.01 15.61 -10.75
C VAL A 483 26.61 15.44 -11.32
N ILE A 484 26.01 16.48 -11.94
CA ILE A 484 24.69 16.38 -12.59
C ILE A 484 24.69 15.33 -13.70
N ALA A 485 25.75 15.31 -14.53
CA ALA A 485 25.88 14.31 -15.58
C ALA A 485 25.89 12.89 -14.98
N LEU A 486 26.69 12.66 -13.93
CA LEU A 486 26.77 11.37 -13.26
C LEU A 486 25.44 10.93 -12.63
N ILE A 487 24.74 11.85 -11.95
CA ILE A 487 23.43 11.59 -11.33
C ILE A 487 22.41 11.13 -12.38
N ASN A 488 22.26 11.90 -13.46
CA ASN A 488 21.31 11.58 -14.52
C ASN A 488 21.63 10.25 -15.20
N MET A 489 22.91 9.99 -15.46
CA MET A 489 23.35 8.75 -16.10
C MET A 489 23.13 7.52 -15.23
N SER A 490 23.52 7.57 -13.96
CA SER A 490 23.38 6.44 -13.03
C SER A 490 21.93 6.09 -12.68
N SER A 491 21.00 7.02 -12.90
CA SER A 491 19.57 6.78 -12.65
C SER A 491 18.92 5.96 -13.76
N LEU A 492 19.40 6.11 -15.00
CA LEU A 492 18.84 5.47 -16.20
C LEU A 492 19.64 4.24 -16.64
N PHE A 493 20.96 4.36 -16.64
CA PHE A 493 21.88 3.41 -17.26
C PHE A 493 22.87 2.88 -16.24
N ARG A 494 23.38 1.69 -16.51
CA ARG A 494 24.53 1.16 -15.79
C ARG A 494 25.74 2.04 -16.10
N VAL A 495 26.38 2.55 -15.06
CA VAL A 495 27.62 3.32 -15.16
C VAL A 495 28.79 2.40 -14.79
N GLU A 496 29.79 2.36 -15.67
CA GLU A 496 31.01 1.58 -15.44
C GLU A 496 31.78 2.06 -14.20
N ASN A 497 32.40 1.11 -13.49
CA ASN A 497 33.06 1.39 -12.22
C ASN A 497 34.20 2.40 -12.35
N ASP A 498 34.90 2.42 -13.49
CA ASP A 498 36.00 3.33 -13.76
C ASP A 498 35.55 4.81 -13.76
N ARG A 499 34.35 5.10 -14.27
CA ARG A 499 33.74 6.44 -14.25
C ARG A 499 33.38 6.85 -12.83
N ILE A 500 32.88 5.92 -12.01
CA ILE A 500 32.63 6.21 -10.59
C ILE A 500 33.95 6.45 -9.84
N ASP A 501 34.99 5.67 -10.14
CA ASP A 501 36.31 5.82 -9.53
C ASP A 501 36.93 7.19 -9.86
N ARG A 502 36.74 7.67 -11.11
CA ARG A 502 37.13 9.03 -11.51
C ARG A 502 36.38 10.09 -10.71
N ALA A 503 35.07 9.96 -10.54
CA ALA A 503 34.29 10.90 -9.74
C ALA A 503 34.76 10.94 -8.27
N ILE A 504 35.04 9.78 -7.67
CA ILE A 504 35.63 9.66 -6.33
C ILE A 504 37.00 10.36 -6.26
N ALA A 505 37.86 10.14 -7.25
CA ALA A 505 39.16 10.78 -7.31
C ALA A 505 39.05 12.32 -7.40
N LEU A 506 38.10 12.83 -8.20
CA LEU A 506 37.81 14.27 -8.28
C LEU A 506 37.32 14.85 -6.97
N ILE A 507 36.38 14.17 -6.28
CA ILE A 507 35.87 14.61 -4.97
C ILE A 507 37.02 14.74 -3.96
N ARG A 508 37.93 13.75 -3.92
CA ARG A 508 39.08 13.76 -3.02
C ARG A 508 40.12 14.80 -3.40
N ALA A 509 40.41 14.95 -4.69
CA ALA A 509 41.34 15.96 -5.19
C ALA A 509 40.86 17.39 -4.88
N ALA A 510 39.55 17.62 -4.96
CA ALA A 510 38.91 18.88 -4.60
C ALA A 510 38.74 19.07 -3.07
N SER A 511 39.38 18.23 -2.24
CA SER A 511 39.27 18.27 -0.77
C SER A 511 37.83 18.27 -0.24
N PHE A 512 36.92 17.60 -0.97
CA PHE A 512 35.49 17.49 -0.66
C PHE A 512 34.68 18.79 -0.85
N HIS A 513 35.19 19.75 -1.62
CA HIS A 513 34.47 20.99 -1.99
C HIS A 513 34.11 21.02 -3.47
N PHE A 514 32.99 21.66 -3.80
CA PHE A 514 32.69 22.03 -5.18
C PHE A 514 33.52 23.24 -5.58
N THR A 515 34.03 23.24 -6.81
CA THR A 515 34.70 24.42 -7.37
C THR A 515 33.67 25.46 -7.79
N GLY A 516 33.91 26.72 -7.39
CA GLY A 516 33.07 27.87 -7.69
C GLY A 516 31.92 28.08 -6.69
N GLU A 517 31.22 29.21 -6.83
CA GLU A 517 30.03 29.50 -6.02
C GLU A 517 28.86 28.61 -6.46
N VAL A 518 28.37 27.78 -5.54
CA VAL A 518 27.18 26.94 -5.74
C VAL A 518 26.13 27.35 -4.71
N ALA A 519 24.95 27.75 -5.18
CA ALA A 519 23.82 28.08 -4.32
C ALA A 519 23.51 26.91 -3.36
N VAL A 520 23.13 27.22 -2.12
CA VAL A 520 22.93 26.24 -1.04
C VAL A 520 21.96 25.15 -1.45
N GLU A 521 20.82 25.51 -2.03
CA GLU A 521 19.80 24.58 -2.49
C GLU A 521 20.36 23.64 -3.56
N LYS A 522 21.13 24.19 -4.50
CA LYS A 522 21.72 23.42 -5.58
C LYS A 522 22.77 22.45 -5.04
N ARG A 523 23.62 22.90 -4.11
CA ARG A 523 24.63 22.07 -3.44
C ARG A 523 23.97 20.90 -2.70
N ASN A 524 22.90 21.16 -1.97
CA ASN A 524 22.16 20.12 -1.25
C ASN A 524 21.57 19.08 -2.21
N GLN A 525 20.98 19.52 -3.33
CA GLN A 525 20.50 18.61 -4.38
C GLN A 525 21.63 17.76 -5.00
N LEU A 526 22.84 18.31 -5.13
CA LEU A 526 23.99 17.56 -5.65
C LEU A 526 24.44 16.48 -4.67
N LEU A 527 24.42 16.75 -3.35
CA LEU A 527 24.77 15.77 -2.32
C LEU A 527 23.74 14.64 -2.24
N ASP A 528 22.45 14.96 -2.26
CA ASP A 528 21.38 13.96 -2.33
C ASP A 528 21.51 13.13 -3.62
N GLY A 529 21.84 13.78 -4.73
CA GLY A 529 22.13 13.09 -5.99
C GLY A 529 23.31 12.14 -5.90
N LEU A 530 24.44 12.56 -5.32
CA LEU A 530 25.62 11.70 -5.11
C LEU A 530 25.32 10.53 -4.17
N ALA A 531 24.52 10.75 -3.12
CA ALA A 531 24.02 9.68 -2.26
C ALA A 531 23.22 8.64 -3.07
N LYS A 532 22.33 9.09 -3.97
CA LYS A 532 21.59 8.22 -4.89
C LYS A 532 22.52 7.50 -5.86
N VAL A 533 23.58 8.14 -6.37
CA VAL A 533 24.59 7.47 -7.19
C VAL A 533 25.26 6.34 -6.40
N ALA A 534 25.68 6.60 -5.16
CA ALA A 534 26.30 5.60 -4.30
C ALA A 534 25.39 4.40 -4.07
N ALA A 535 24.10 4.65 -3.80
CA ALA A 535 23.07 3.62 -3.65
C ALA A 535 22.86 2.80 -4.94
N ASN A 536 22.56 3.48 -6.05
CA ASN A 536 22.24 2.84 -7.33
C ASN A 536 23.40 1.99 -7.87
N THR A 537 24.64 2.43 -7.64
CA THR A 537 25.86 1.75 -8.12
C THR A 537 26.44 0.79 -7.10
N ARG A 538 25.87 0.70 -5.88
CA ARG A 538 26.39 -0.09 -4.75
C ARG A 538 27.87 0.19 -4.47
N ARG A 539 28.21 1.48 -4.32
CA ARG A 539 29.59 1.97 -4.12
C ARG A 539 29.80 2.53 -2.71
N PRO A 540 30.20 1.70 -1.73
CA PRO A 540 30.51 2.12 -0.36
C PRO A 540 31.51 3.28 -0.24
N ASP A 541 32.50 3.34 -1.13
CA ASP A 541 33.52 4.38 -1.08
C ASP A 541 32.94 5.77 -1.39
N LEU A 542 32.01 5.83 -2.35
CA LEU A 542 31.29 7.07 -2.65
C LEU A 542 30.36 7.47 -1.50
N ALA A 543 29.69 6.52 -0.86
CA ALA A 543 28.85 6.80 0.31
C ALA A 543 29.66 7.41 1.48
N LYS A 544 30.87 6.89 1.73
CA LYS A 544 31.80 7.46 2.72
C LYS A 544 32.23 8.88 2.33
N ASP A 545 32.57 9.10 1.07
CA ASP A 545 33.00 10.42 0.59
C ASP A 545 31.84 11.44 0.67
N VAL A 546 30.60 11.05 0.37
CA VAL A 546 29.40 11.88 0.59
C VAL A 546 29.24 12.25 2.07
N ARG A 547 29.40 11.30 2.99
CA ARG A 547 29.38 11.60 4.44
C ARG A 547 30.47 12.58 4.85
N ILE A 548 31.68 12.48 4.27
CA ILE A 548 32.77 13.42 4.54
C ILE A 548 32.41 14.82 4.00
N MET A 549 31.81 14.92 2.81
CA MET A 549 31.33 16.19 2.26
C MET A 549 30.30 16.84 3.19
N LEU A 550 29.32 16.08 3.69
CA LEU A 550 28.32 16.57 4.64
C LEU A 550 28.95 17.09 5.94
N ARG A 551 29.88 16.33 6.53
CA ARG A 551 30.65 16.75 7.70
C ARG A 551 31.43 18.05 7.45
N ARG A 552 32.08 18.18 6.29
CA ARG A 552 32.83 19.39 5.94
C ARG A 552 31.93 20.61 5.87
N LEU A 553 30.75 20.48 5.25
CA LEU A 553 29.77 21.56 5.20
C LEU A 553 29.31 22.01 6.58
N ARG A 554 29.20 21.09 7.54
CA ARG A 554 28.88 21.42 8.93
C ARG A 554 30.02 22.18 9.62
N ILE A 555 31.26 21.71 9.45
CA ILE A 555 32.46 22.34 10.05
C ILE A 555 32.69 23.76 9.49
N ASP A 556 32.42 23.98 8.21
CA ASP A 556 32.65 25.26 7.54
C ASP A 556 31.59 26.34 7.91
N GLY A 557 30.52 25.97 8.62
CA GLY A 557 29.63 26.86 9.38
C GLY A 557 28.54 27.59 8.59
N ASP A 558 28.86 28.18 7.44
CA ASP A 558 27.88 28.94 6.65
C ASP A 558 27.14 28.01 5.68
N SER A 559 25.90 27.63 6.05
CA SER A 559 24.95 26.80 5.29
C SER A 559 24.99 25.28 5.56
N ALA A 560 25.24 24.86 6.80
CA ALA A 560 25.05 23.46 7.20
C ALA A 560 23.59 23.01 7.00
N LEU A 561 23.40 21.71 6.71
CA LEU A 561 22.06 21.11 6.70
C LEU A 561 21.55 20.94 8.14
N PRO A 562 20.23 21.06 8.39
CA PRO A 562 19.66 20.58 9.65
C PRO A 562 20.03 19.11 9.88
N ALA A 563 20.31 18.74 11.13
CA ALA A 563 20.78 17.40 11.47
C ALA A 563 19.84 16.30 10.98
N SER A 564 18.52 16.52 11.08
CA SER A 564 17.53 15.59 10.55
C SER A 564 17.67 15.39 9.03
N LYS A 565 17.85 16.47 8.26
CA LYS A 565 18.02 16.42 6.81
C LYS A 565 19.33 15.77 6.39
N GLU A 566 20.44 16.10 7.06
CA GLU A 566 21.73 15.43 6.84
C GLU A 566 21.63 13.93 7.09
N PHE A 567 20.88 13.53 8.13
CA PHE A 567 20.65 12.12 8.44
C PHE A 567 19.86 11.40 7.34
N LEU A 568 18.84 12.04 6.74
CA LEU A 568 18.12 11.46 5.60
C LEU A 568 19.05 11.24 4.39
N THR A 569 19.92 12.20 4.06
CA THR A 569 20.93 12.03 2.99
C THR A 569 21.89 10.87 3.33
N CYS A 570 22.28 10.74 4.60
CA CYS A 570 23.09 9.60 5.07
C CYS A 570 22.37 8.26 4.89
N LEU A 571 21.06 8.18 5.15
CA LEU A 571 20.27 6.95 4.94
C LEU A 571 20.21 6.56 3.46
N ILE A 572 20.08 7.54 2.56
CA ILE A 572 20.16 7.29 1.11
C ILE A 572 21.55 6.75 0.75
N ALA A 573 22.62 7.40 1.22
CA ALA A 573 23.99 6.95 0.95
C ALA A 573 24.27 5.55 1.53
N ALA A 574 23.70 5.24 2.69
CA ALA A 574 23.85 3.95 3.36
C ALA A 574 23.36 2.79 2.47
N ALA A 575 22.38 3.02 1.59
CA ALA A 575 21.91 2.04 0.63
C ALA A 575 22.99 1.59 -0.39
N ALA A 576 24.18 2.20 -0.40
CA ALA A 576 25.35 1.62 -1.08
C ALA A 576 25.75 0.24 -0.50
N HIS A 577 25.36 -0.06 0.73
CA HIS A 577 25.62 -1.32 1.43
C HIS A 577 24.39 -2.23 1.38
N ALA A 578 24.47 -3.34 0.64
CA ALA A 578 23.36 -4.31 0.57
C ALA A 578 23.23 -5.16 1.85
N GLU A 579 24.37 -5.53 2.45
CA GLU A 579 24.45 -6.33 3.67
C GLU A 579 23.91 -5.58 4.89
N LEU A 580 22.98 -6.20 5.62
CA LEU A 580 22.24 -5.55 6.71
C LEU A 580 23.16 -5.02 7.81
N ASP A 581 24.12 -5.81 8.27
CA ASP A 581 25.01 -5.42 9.36
C ASP A 581 25.91 -4.24 8.97
N VAL A 582 26.39 -4.22 7.72
CA VAL A 582 27.25 -3.15 7.21
C VAL A 582 26.44 -1.87 7.01
N TRP A 583 25.23 -1.99 6.48
CA TRP A 583 24.28 -0.88 6.37
C TRP A 583 23.96 -0.31 7.76
N ALA A 584 23.64 -1.18 8.73
CA ALA A 584 23.29 -0.75 10.08
C ALA A 584 24.45 -0.05 10.79
N GLN A 585 25.69 -0.51 10.57
CA GLN A 585 26.88 0.16 11.09
C GLN A 585 27.06 1.56 10.47
N PHE A 586 26.94 1.68 9.14
CA PHE A 586 27.07 2.98 8.48
C PHE A 586 26.02 3.99 8.98
N VAL A 587 24.75 3.56 9.07
CA VAL A 587 23.66 4.39 9.60
C VAL A 587 23.92 4.79 11.05
N GLY A 588 24.30 3.84 11.91
CA GLY A 588 24.61 4.10 13.31
C GLY A 588 25.76 5.10 13.47
N ASP A 589 26.82 4.97 12.67
CA ASP A 589 27.95 5.91 12.72
C ASP A 589 27.54 7.33 12.30
N CYS A 590 26.69 7.48 11.28
CA CYS A 590 26.14 8.78 10.89
C CYS A 590 25.25 9.35 12.00
N ALA A 591 24.39 8.52 12.60
CA ALA A 591 23.51 8.92 13.69
C ALA A 591 24.30 9.42 14.90
N VAL A 592 25.36 8.72 15.31
CA VAL A 592 26.21 9.11 16.45
C VAL A 592 26.91 10.42 16.21
N GLU A 593 27.42 10.62 15.00
CA GLU A 593 28.07 11.88 14.62
C GLU A 593 27.12 13.07 14.73
N LEU A 594 25.90 12.94 14.21
CA LEU A 594 24.89 14.00 14.25
C LEU A 594 24.33 14.23 15.65
N ALA A 595 24.08 13.16 16.41
CA ALA A 595 23.56 13.25 17.77
C ALA A 595 24.52 13.94 18.75
N LEU A 596 25.83 13.88 18.49
CA LEU A 596 26.84 14.53 19.33
C LEU A 596 27.13 15.99 18.94
N ASP A 597 26.86 16.36 17.68
CA ASP A 597 27.07 17.72 17.17
C ASP A 597 25.79 18.58 17.22
N VAL A 598 24.59 17.99 17.31
CA VAL A 598 23.33 18.74 17.31
C VAL A 598 23.17 19.55 18.61
N ASP A 599 22.94 20.85 18.43
CA ASP A 599 22.76 21.84 19.50
C ASP A 599 21.32 22.40 19.55
N ASP A 600 20.61 22.39 18.42
CA ASP A 600 19.19 22.73 18.36
C ASP A 600 18.30 21.61 18.93
N LEU A 601 17.48 21.94 19.94
CA LEU A 601 16.64 20.96 20.65
C LEU A 601 15.46 20.45 19.80
N GLU A 602 14.95 21.25 18.87
CA GLU A 602 13.87 20.82 17.98
C GLU A 602 14.38 19.77 16.99
N GLU A 603 15.53 20.04 16.35
CA GLU A 603 16.22 19.10 15.47
C GLU A 603 16.68 17.84 16.22
N ALA A 604 17.17 17.97 17.45
CA ALA A 604 17.49 16.81 18.30
C ALA A 604 16.24 15.95 18.57
N GLY A 605 15.09 16.58 18.84
CA GLY A 605 13.81 15.89 19.02
C GLY A 605 13.35 15.16 17.75
N ILE A 606 13.49 15.79 16.57
CA ILE A 606 13.17 15.17 15.28
C ILE A 606 14.08 13.96 15.03
N LEU A 607 15.39 14.12 15.20
CA LEU A 607 16.36 13.05 14.98
C LEU A 607 16.14 11.88 15.96
N HIS A 608 15.82 12.18 17.23
CA HIS A 608 15.49 11.17 18.23
C HIS A 608 14.25 10.34 17.83
N ASN A 609 13.19 11.01 17.40
CA ASN A 609 11.97 10.35 16.96
C ASN A 609 12.21 9.47 15.74
N ASP A 610 12.99 9.95 14.77
CA ASP A 610 13.37 9.18 13.58
C ASP A 610 14.14 7.92 13.94
N LEU A 611 15.17 8.05 14.76
CA LEU A 611 15.98 6.91 15.19
C LEU A 611 15.15 5.90 15.97
N THR A 612 14.21 6.37 16.80
CA THR A 612 13.27 5.52 17.52
C THR A 612 12.40 4.71 16.56
N TYR A 613 11.82 5.35 15.54
CA TYR A 613 11.02 4.67 14.52
C TYR A 613 11.84 3.72 13.67
N LEU A 614 13.03 4.13 13.21
CA LEU A 614 13.94 3.29 12.44
C LEU A 614 14.33 2.03 13.22
N CYS A 615 14.66 2.16 14.51
CA CYS A 615 14.96 1.03 15.38
C CYS A 615 13.73 0.13 15.66
N ALA A 616 12.52 0.66 15.53
CA ALA A 616 11.30 -0.14 15.62
C ALA A 616 11.03 -0.92 14.33
N TYR A 617 11.30 -0.32 13.16
CA TYR A 617 11.10 -0.96 11.85
C TYR A 617 12.21 -1.93 11.49
N GLU A 618 13.46 -1.61 11.84
CA GLU A 618 14.65 -2.43 11.64
C GLU A 618 15.39 -2.60 12.99
N PRO A 619 15.02 -3.61 13.80
CA PRO A 619 15.61 -3.86 15.10
C PRO A 619 17.13 -4.01 15.10
N ALA A 620 17.74 -4.42 13.97
CA ALA A 620 19.19 -4.56 13.84
C ALA A 620 19.93 -3.22 14.08
N LEU A 621 19.28 -2.07 13.83
CA LEU A 621 19.88 -0.75 14.09
C LEU A 621 20.10 -0.45 15.58
N ARG A 622 19.40 -1.11 16.50
CA ARG A 622 19.52 -0.78 17.93
C ARG A 622 20.94 -0.93 18.46
N SER A 623 21.69 -1.92 17.96
CA SER A 623 23.07 -2.18 18.40
C SER A 623 24.04 -1.08 17.95
N THR A 624 23.78 -0.44 16.82
CA THR A 624 24.68 0.57 16.23
C THR A 624 24.23 2.00 16.52
N ALA A 625 22.93 2.25 16.58
CA ALA A 625 22.34 3.56 16.86
C ALA A 625 22.10 3.85 18.36
N GLY A 626 22.24 2.85 19.25
CA GLY A 626 21.95 3.02 20.68
C GLY A 626 22.75 4.14 21.36
N ARG A 627 23.99 4.39 20.93
CA ARG A 627 24.80 5.52 21.41
C ARG A 627 24.23 6.88 21.00
N ALA A 628 23.68 6.97 19.78
CA ALA A 628 23.07 8.20 19.28
C ALA A 628 21.77 8.50 20.04
N LEU A 629 20.93 7.47 20.25
CA LEU A 629 19.72 7.58 21.06
C LEU A 629 20.02 8.08 22.48
N ALA A 630 20.99 7.45 23.16
CA ALA A 630 21.36 7.86 24.52
C ALA A 630 21.89 9.31 24.58
N ALA A 631 22.64 9.75 23.57
CA ALA A 631 23.12 11.14 23.49
C ALA A 631 21.96 12.13 23.33
N LEU A 632 21.00 11.82 22.46
CA LEU A 632 19.81 12.64 22.23
C LEU A 632 18.88 12.65 23.45
N GLU A 633 18.63 11.50 24.08
CA GLU A 633 17.85 11.39 25.32
C GLU A 633 18.48 12.24 26.43
N GLY A 634 19.81 12.20 26.58
CA GLY A 634 20.53 13.02 27.54
C GLY A 634 20.43 14.53 27.26
N LEU A 635 20.45 14.93 25.98
CA LEU A 635 20.26 16.32 25.56
C LEU A 635 18.82 16.81 25.77
N LEU A 636 17.83 15.95 25.52
CA LEU A 636 16.40 16.25 25.62
C LEU A 636 15.84 16.09 27.05
N GLY A 637 16.56 15.41 27.95
CA GLY A 637 16.13 15.14 29.32
C GLY A 637 15.02 14.10 29.45
N LEU A 638 15.04 13.07 28.60
CA LEU A 638 14.04 11.98 28.54
C LEU A 638 14.32 10.81 29.49
#